data_AF-A0A935IK97-F1
#
_entry.id   AF-A0A935IK97-F1
#
_cell.length_a   1.000
_cell.length_b   1.000
_cell.length_c   1.000
_cell.angle_alpha   90.00
_cell.angle_beta   90.00
_cell.angle_gamma   90.00
#
_symmetry.space_group_name_H-M   'P 1'
#
loop_
_entity.id
_entity.type
_entity.pdbx_description
1 polymer ?
#
loop_
_entity_poly.entity_id
_entity_poly.type
_entity_poly.pdbx_seq_one_letter_code
_entity_poly.pdbx_strand_id
1 'polypeptide(L)'
;MSMPAAFGQTAASSAVRVAAPAPPLQVQAPKGAPNVVVVLLDDVGFAASSTFGGPAETPVLDALAREGLRYNRFHTTGICSPTRAALLSGRNAHAVGIGAVMNSADERPGYQGVHARDAATMAEILRDNGYNTAAFGKWHQTPDWEISQSGPFDRWPTGQGFEKFYGFLGGETDQFEPTLIEGTTPVMRPAGKGYHLTEDLANRAIAWMRVQHSVTPEKPFFLYFAPGATHAPLQAPGEWIEKYRGRFEQGWDRLREEILARQKELGVVPKGTVLTPRPEGLPAWEALGADDKKIASRLMEVYAGFLAHTDAQVGRIVQALKEAGEFDNTLFVYIVGDNGGSAEGGMLGSLNYMGAIQGLQEDRAQMLGRLESFGGPATYPHYPAAWAWAMDTPFQWTKSVASHLGGTRNPMVITWPKRIHDHGGLRSQFGHVNDILPTVLEAAGLDAPAVFQGIRQKPLDGTSLVYSFADAKAPERHTTQYFEIFGHRAIYHEGWMASAFHARLPWQVISMSQKPFESDRWELYDLRRDFSQAHDLAAKEPERLEALQALFMQEAERNQVLPLKGQVLNAKLPSLTGGRTEFTYYSGAVGIPEKGAPPIFNRSWSVSATIEVPGSEARGVIAAMGGAPAGWSLYLDSEGKPAFHYRAFEAGSIELAGGKPLGAGRHVVQVDFDYDGGGFGKGGTARLTLDGEPQGEGRVATTPPAYFSINETFDIGLDTGSAAGRYPSDAAPGYPFSGGRIERVDVRLRAATVGRL
;
A
#
# COMPACT_ATOMS: atom_id res chain seq x y z
N MET A 1 85.31 15.58 -43.19
CA MET A 1 84.35 15.84 -44.27
C MET A 1 83.23 16.68 -43.71
N SER A 2 83.11 17.90 -44.22
CA SER A 2 82.10 18.90 -43.87
C SER A 2 80.69 18.40 -44.19
N MET A 3 79.72 18.72 -43.33
CA MET A 3 78.30 18.84 -43.65
C MET A 3 77.66 19.90 -42.73
N PRO A 4 76.62 20.61 -43.19
CA PRO A 4 76.58 22.05 -43.10
C PRO A 4 75.54 22.64 -42.13
N ALA A 5 75.62 23.96 -42.03
CA ALA A 5 74.86 24.93 -41.24
C ALA A 5 73.38 24.62 -40.96
N ALA A 6 73.02 24.86 -39.70
CA ALA A 6 71.66 24.88 -39.18
C ALA A 6 70.84 26.03 -39.78
N PHE A 7 69.72 25.68 -40.40
CA PHE A 7 68.63 26.63 -40.67
C PHE A 7 67.66 26.62 -39.49
N GLY A 8 67.49 27.79 -38.86
CA GLY A 8 66.47 28.02 -37.87
C GLY A 8 65.07 28.03 -38.49
N GLN A 9 64.14 27.34 -37.85
CA GLN A 9 62.71 27.60 -37.94
C GLN A 9 62.20 27.94 -36.54
N THR A 10 61.86 29.21 -36.35
CA THR A 10 61.02 29.69 -35.26
C THR A 10 59.60 29.18 -35.49
N ALA A 11 59.23 28.07 -34.84
CA ALA A 11 57.83 27.68 -34.69
C ALA A 11 57.32 28.28 -33.37
N ALA A 12 56.52 29.34 -33.48
CA ALA A 12 55.68 29.81 -32.40
C ALA A 12 54.66 28.72 -32.08
N SER A 13 54.97 27.86 -31.11
CA SER A 13 54.04 26.92 -30.52
C SER A 13 53.14 27.71 -29.56
N SER A 14 51.97 28.14 -30.05
CA SER A 14 50.84 28.43 -29.17
C SER A 14 50.36 27.11 -28.60
N ALA A 15 50.99 26.66 -27.51
CA ALA A 15 50.49 25.53 -26.73
C ALA A 15 49.12 25.93 -26.17
N VAL A 16 48.06 25.51 -26.86
CA VAL A 16 46.71 25.47 -26.29
C VAL A 16 46.82 24.55 -25.08
N ARG A 17 46.87 25.12 -23.87
CA ARG A 17 46.64 24.37 -22.64
C ARG A 17 45.21 23.85 -22.72
N VAL A 18 45.04 22.65 -23.25
CA VAL A 18 43.83 21.86 -23.02
C VAL A 18 43.85 21.60 -21.52
N ALA A 19 42.99 22.30 -20.77
CA ALA A 19 42.76 21.99 -19.37
C ALA A 19 42.42 20.49 -19.31
N ALA A 20 43.14 19.73 -18.47
CA ALA A 20 42.78 18.35 -18.21
C ALA A 20 41.29 18.33 -17.85
N PRO A 21 40.47 17.44 -18.44
CA PRO A 21 39.06 17.35 -18.08
C PRO A 21 39.01 17.16 -16.57
N ALA A 22 38.38 18.11 -15.87
CA ALA A 22 38.10 17.94 -14.46
C ALA A 22 37.37 16.59 -14.33
N PRO A 23 37.75 15.74 -13.36
CA PRO A 23 37.00 14.51 -13.13
C PRO A 23 35.51 14.88 -13.04
N PRO A 24 34.60 14.07 -13.62
CA PRO A 24 33.18 14.42 -13.64
C PRO A 24 32.77 14.75 -12.21
N LEU A 25 32.50 16.03 -11.96
CA LEU A 25 32.11 16.52 -10.65
C LEU A 25 30.90 15.70 -10.23
N GLN A 26 30.89 15.21 -8.99
CA GLN A 26 29.65 14.71 -8.39
C GLN A 26 28.59 15.80 -8.59
N VAL A 27 27.46 15.44 -9.20
CA VAL A 27 26.35 16.37 -9.34
C VAL A 27 25.92 16.80 -7.94
N GLN A 28 25.91 18.10 -7.70
CA GLN A 28 25.51 18.69 -6.43
C GLN A 28 24.09 19.26 -6.57
N ALA A 29 23.31 19.12 -5.51
CA ALA A 29 22.02 19.79 -5.44
C ALA A 29 22.19 21.32 -5.49
N PRO A 30 21.18 22.07 -5.95
CA PRO A 30 21.21 23.52 -5.93
C PRO A 30 21.51 24.04 -4.52
N LYS A 31 22.26 25.15 -4.44
CA LYS A 31 22.67 25.72 -3.16
C LYS A 31 21.45 26.06 -2.30
N GLY A 32 21.38 25.49 -1.11
CA GLY A 32 20.29 25.73 -0.15
C GLY A 32 19.02 24.93 -0.41
N ALA A 33 19.05 23.97 -1.34
CA ALA A 33 17.95 23.02 -1.54
C ALA A 33 17.64 22.30 -0.21
N PRO A 34 16.36 22.05 0.11
CA PRO A 34 15.99 21.44 1.38
C PRO A 34 16.14 19.92 1.33
N ASN A 35 16.27 19.30 2.51
CA ASN A 35 15.88 17.90 2.63
C ASN A 35 14.38 17.78 2.34
N VAL A 36 13.94 16.64 1.83
CA VAL A 36 12.54 16.36 1.53
C VAL A 36 12.12 15.14 2.31
N VAL A 37 11.08 15.26 3.12
CA VAL A 37 10.45 14.11 3.80
C VAL A 37 8.99 14.08 3.41
N VAL A 38 8.57 12.99 2.78
CA VAL A 38 7.16 12.74 2.45
C VAL A 38 6.68 11.56 3.28
N VAL A 39 5.76 11.83 4.21
CA VAL A 39 5.00 10.82 4.93
C VAL A 39 3.68 10.62 4.20
N LEU A 40 3.38 9.37 3.86
CA LEU A 40 2.10 8.97 3.26
C LEU A 40 1.52 7.78 4.03
N LEU A 41 0.41 8.00 4.73
CA LEU A 41 -0.32 6.90 5.37
C LEU A 41 -1.32 6.27 4.39
N ASP A 42 -1.90 5.16 4.81
CA ASP A 42 -2.67 4.22 4.00
C ASP A 42 -4.09 4.11 4.57
N ASP A 43 -5.12 4.34 3.74
CA ASP A 43 -6.54 4.19 4.13
C ASP A 43 -7.03 5.05 5.33
N VAL A 44 -6.39 6.19 5.57
CA VAL A 44 -6.80 7.10 6.65
C VAL A 44 -7.79 8.14 6.12
N GLY A 45 -9.02 8.11 6.62
CA GLY A 45 -10.07 9.04 6.23
C GLY A 45 -9.81 10.49 6.65
N PHE A 46 -10.48 11.44 5.99
CA PHE A 46 -10.22 12.88 6.17
C PHE A 46 -10.33 13.37 7.62
N ALA A 47 -11.22 12.75 8.38
CA ALA A 47 -11.54 13.09 9.75
C ALA A 47 -11.14 12.01 10.75
N ALA A 48 -10.12 11.23 10.46
CA ALA A 48 -9.56 10.28 11.41
C ALA A 48 -8.66 10.97 12.46
N SER A 49 -7.83 11.92 12.02
CA SER A 49 -6.82 12.60 12.87
C SER A 49 -7.38 13.77 13.68
N SER A 50 -6.92 13.93 14.92
CA SER A 50 -7.31 15.03 15.81
C SER A 50 -7.05 16.40 15.19
N THR A 51 -5.97 16.52 14.41
CA THR A 51 -5.59 17.75 13.69
C THR A 51 -6.70 18.28 12.77
N PHE A 52 -7.53 17.38 12.24
CA PHE A 52 -8.66 17.68 11.35
C PHE A 52 -10.02 17.34 11.99
N GLY A 53 -10.09 17.32 13.33
CA GLY A 53 -11.31 17.14 14.13
C GLY A 53 -11.70 15.69 14.44
N GLY A 54 -10.87 14.74 14.04
CA GLY A 54 -11.07 13.31 14.24
C GLY A 54 -10.86 12.80 15.65
N PRO A 55 -11.22 11.52 15.91
CA PRO A 55 -11.13 10.92 17.24
C PRO A 55 -9.74 10.39 17.61
N ALA A 56 -8.89 10.07 16.62
CA ALA A 56 -7.56 9.53 16.88
C ALA A 56 -6.57 10.65 17.20
N GLU A 57 -5.87 10.52 18.32
CA GLU A 57 -4.89 11.49 18.79
C GLU A 57 -3.62 11.42 17.94
N THR A 58 -3.31 12.51 17.23
CA THR A 58 -2.12 12.65 16.37
C THR A 58 -1.30 13.88 16.80
N PRO A 59 -0.70 13.87 18.00
CA PRO A 59 -0.03 15.04 18.58
C PRO A 59 1.21 15.50 17.78
N VAL A 60 1.85 14.61 17.02
CA VAL A 60 2.99 14.97 16.15
C VAL A 60 2.48 15.73 14.94
N LEU A 61 1.44 15.24 14.27
CA LEU A 61 0.76 15.98 13.20
C LEU A 61 0.22 17.33 13.71
N ASP A 62 -0.34 17.39 14.92
CA ASP A 62 -0.77 18.64 15.55
C ASP A 62 0.40 19.63 15.73
N ALA A 63 1.58 19.15 16.13
CA ALA A 63 2.77 19.98 16.28
C ALA A 63 3.29 20.49 14.93
N LEU A 64 3.39 19.61 13.93
CA LEU A 64 3.77 19.99 12.57
C LEU A 64 2.78 20.99 11.97
N ALA A 65 1.49 20.81 12.21
CA ALA A 65 0.44 21.72 11.75
C ALA A 65 0.53 23.09 12.41
N ARG A 66 0.87 23.17 13.71
CA ARG A 66 1.10 24.45 14.40
C ARG A 66 2.31 25.19 13.85
N GLU A 67 3.38 24.48 13.50
CA GLU A 67 4.60 25.08 12.95
C GLU A 67 4.46 25.37 11.43
N GLY A 68 3.59 24.65 10.73
CA GLY A 68 3.42 24.67 9.29
C GLY A 68 2.03 25.10 8.82
N LEU A 69 1.60 24.52 7.71
CA LEU A 69 0.34 24.81 7.01
C LEU A 69 -0.54 23.57 6.93
N ARG A 70 -1.84 23.73 7.19
CA ARG A 70 -2.88 22.71 7.01
C ARG A 70 -3.59 22.91 5.68
N TYR A 71 -3.77 21.84 4.92
CA TYR A 71 -4.52 21.82 3.67
C TYR A 71 -5.80 21.01 3.85
N ASN A 72 -6.96 21.63 3.67
CA ASN A 72 -8.28 21.01 3.85
C ASN A 72 -9.01 20.70 2.53
N ARG A 73 -8.45 21.12 1.39
CA ARG A 73 -8.93 20.84 0.02
C ARG A 73 -7.84 20.19 -0.83
N PHE A 74 -7.02 19.34 -0.20
CA PHE A 74 -6.08 18.45 -0.87
C PHE A 74 -6.77 17.12 -1.25
N HIS A 75 -6.43 16.58 -2.40
CA HIS A 75 -7.07 15.38 -2.96
C HIS A 75 -6.03 14.35 -3.40
N THR A 76 -6.44 13.10 -3.34
CA THR A 76 -5.76 11.91 -3.83
C THR A 76 -6.61 11.30 -4.94
N THR A 77 -6.13 10.23 -5.59
CA THR A 77 -6.89 9.61 -6.68
C THR A 77 -8.11 8.82 -6.20
N GLY A 78 -8.15 8.48 -4.91
CA GLY A 78 -9.21 7.67 -4.29
C GLY A 78 -8.87 6.19 -4.10
N ILE A 79 -7.67 5.75 -4.49
CA ILE A 79 -7.12 4.45 -4.11
C ILE A 79 -5.57 4.45 -4.16
N CYS A 80 -4.94 3.51 -3.45
CA CYS A 80 -3.52 3.54 -3.09
C CYS A 80 -2.51 3.55 -4.26
N SER A 81 -2.47 2.53 -5.13
CA SER A 81 -1.45 2.48 -6.22
C SER A 81 -1.52 3.69 -7.16
N PRO A 82 -2.70 4.11 -7.65
CA PRO A 82 -2.79 5.31 -8.49
C PRO A 82 -2.33 6.58 -7.76
N THR A 83 -2.62 6.73 -6.46
CA THR A 83 -2.13 7.88 -5.67
C THR A 83 -0.63 7.90 -5.55
N ARG A 84 0.00 6.76 -5.30
CA ARG A 84 1.48 6.64 -5.20
C ARG A 84 2.16 6.92 -6.53
N ALA A 85 1.58 6.45 -7.64
CA ALA A 85 2.04 6.74 -8.99
C ALA A 85 1.99 8.25 -9.27
N ALA A 86 0.87 8.89 -8.95
CA ALA A 86 0.66 10.31 -9.16
C ALA A 86 1.57 11.19 -8.27
N LEU A 87 1.74 10.80 -7.00
CA LEU A 87 2.65 11.43 -6.05
C LEU A 87 4.08 11.46 -6.58
N LEU A 88 4.60 10.31 -7.00
CA LEU A 88 5.99 10.16 -7.39
C LEU A 88 6.26 10.72 -8.78
N SER A 89 5.28 10.77 -9.68
CA SER A 89 5.49 11.25 -11.05
C SER A 89 5.02 12.68 -11.32
N GLY A 90 4.26 13.29 -10.41
CA GLY A 90 3.63 14.59 -10.64
C GLY A 90 2.65 14.63 -11.82
N ARG A 91 2.15 13.45 -12.23
CA ARG A 91 1.27 13.24 -13.38
C ARG A 91 0.05 12.44 -12.96
N ASN A 92 -0.98 12.44 -13.80
CA ASN A 92 -2.16 11.63 -13.56
C ASN A 92 -1.85 10.14 -13.66
N ALA A 93 -2.44 9.35 -12.78
CA ALA A 93 -2.08 7.95 -12.60
C ALA A 93 -2.32 7.07 -13.86
N HIS A 94 -3.40 7.35 -14.59
CA HIS A 94 -3.68 6.70 -15.87
C HIS A 94 -2.67 7.09 -16.95
N ALA A 95 -2.24 8.36 -16.98
CA ALA A 95 -1.24 8.80 -17.94
C ALA A 95 0.12 8.12 -17.75
N VAL A 96 0.37 7.51 -16.58
CA VAL A 96 1.59 6.77 -16.26
C VAL A 96 1.39 5.25 -16.17
N GLY A 97 0.22 4.73 -16.53
CA GLY A 97 -0.04 3.28 -16.63
C GLY A 97 -0.60 2.60 -15.38
N ILE A 98 -0.95 3.36 -14.32
CA ILE A 98 -1.38 2.84 -13.01
C ILE A 98 -2.73 3.47 -12.62
N GLY A 99 -3.77 3.23 -13.42
CA GLY A 99 -5.13 3.74 -13.20
C GLY A 99 -5.93 2.98 -12.13
N ALA A 100 -5.51 1.76 -11.77
CA ALA A 100 -6.11 0.95 -10.72
C ALA A 100 -5.03 0.37 -9.79
N VAL A 101 -5.45 -0.34 -8.74
CA VAL A 101 -4.52 -1.10 -7.89
C VAL A 101 -3.75 -2.13 -8.71
N MET A 102 -2.48 -2.38 -8.36
CA MET A 102 -1.60 -3.29 -9.10
C MET A 102 -2.20 -4.69 -9.26
N ASN A 103 -2.92 -5.14 -8.24
CA ASN A 103 -3.57 -6.45 -8.21
C ASN A 103 -4.82 -6.54 -9.11
N SER A 104 -5.27 -5.43 -9.71
CA SER A 104 -6.41 -5.31 -10.64
C SER A 104 -6.02 -4.61 -11.95
N ALA A 105 -4.73 -4.65 -12.32
CA ALA A 105 -4.28 -4.19 -13.62
C ALA A 105 -5.01 -4.91 -14.77
N ASP A 106 -5.06 -4.28 -15.95
CA ASP A 106 -5.63 -4.88 -17.16
C ASP A 106 -4.90 -4.49 -18.46
N GLU A 107 -5.33 -5.04 -19.61
CA GLU A 107 -4.63 -4.82 -20.88
C GLU A 107 -4.76 -3.39 -21.48
N ARG A 108 -5.63 -2.53 -20.94
CA ARG A 108 -5.88 -1.20 -21.48
C ARG A 108 -4.69 -0.26 -21.21
N PRO A 109 -4.35 0.63 -22.17
CA PRO A 109 -3.56 1.83 -21.90
C PRO A 109 -4.03 2.53 -20.63
N GLY A 110 -3.09 2.86 -19.76
CA GLY A 110 -3.36 3.52 -18.49
C GLY A 110 -3.70 2.59 -17.31
N TYR A 111 -3.97 1.31 -17.56
CA TYR A 111 -4.34 0.32 -16.52
C TYR A 111 -3.40 -0.88 -16.45
N GLN A 112 -2.31 -0.91 -17.22
CA GLN A 112 -1.44 -2.08 -17.31
C GLN A 112 -0.65 -2.40 -16.05
N GLY A 113 -0.66 -1.52 -15.04
CA GLY A 113 0.14 -1.71 -13.84
C GLY A 113 1.63 -1.67 -14.16
N VAL A 114 2.03 -0.86 -15.13
CA VAL A 114 3.43 -0.68 -15.53
C VAL A 114 3.71 0.80 -15.61
N HIS A 115 4.57 1.29 -14.71
CA HIS A 115 4.99 2.69 -14.70
C HIS A 115 5.67 3.08 -16.01
N ALA A 116 5.15 4.13 -16.65
CA ALA A 116 5.64 4.59 -17.94
C ALA A 116 7.04 5.23 -17.85
N ARG A 117 7.93 4.89 -18.79
CA ARG A 117 9.32 5.41 -18.81
C ARG A 117 9.44 6.88 -19.24
N ASP A 118 8.39 7.45 -19.82
CA ASP A 118 8.27 8.89 -20.12
C ASP A 118 7.68 9.70 -18.95
N ALA A 119 7.66 9.11 -17.74
CA ALA A 119 7.20 9.73 -16.51
C ALA A 119 8.18 9.48 -15.35
N ALA A 120 9.39 10.05 -15.44
CA ALA A 120 10.43 9.94 -14.42
C ALA A 120 9.89 10.30 -13.02
N THR A 121 10.30 9.50 -12.03
CA THR A 121 9.86 9.66 -10.64
C THR A 121 10.62 10.78 -9.93
N MET A 122 10.05 11.25 -8.82
CA MET A 122 10.66 12.21 -7.91
C MET A 122 12.04 11.73 -7.46
N ALA A 123 12.17 10.45 -7.12
CA ALA A 123 13.44 9.89 -6.67
C ALA A 123 14.47 9.86 -7.79
N GLU A 124 14.07 9.51 -9.02
CA GLU A 124 14.96 9.53 -10.18
C GLU A 124 15.48 10.94 -10.46
N ILE A 125 14.59 11.93 -10.47
CA ILE A 125 14.95 13.33 -10.74
C ILE A 125 15.86 13.86 -9.63
N LEU A 126 15.54 13.64 -8.36
CA LEU A 126 16.32 14.16 -7.24
C LEU A 126 17.69 13.48 -7.13
N ARG A 127 17.77 12.15 -7.28
CA ARG A 127 19.04 11.40 -7.26
C ARG A 127 20.00 11.93 -8.31
N ASP A 128 19.53 12.10 -9.54
CA ASP A 128 20.35 12.60 -10.65
C ASP A 128 20.68 14.09 -10.53
N ASN A 129 20.08 14.79 -9.54
CA ASN A 129 20.39 16.18 -9.17
C ASN A 129 21.01 16.29 -7.76
N GLY A 130 21.74 15.25 -7.32
CA GLY A 130 22.63 15.35 -6.17
C GLY A 130 21.98 15.09 -4.81
N TYR A 131 20.77 14.51 -4.76
CA TYR A 131 20.17 14.03 -3.51
C TYR A 131 20.60 12.61 -3.16
N ASN A 132 20.55 12.26 -1.86
CA ASN A 132 20.42 10.87 -1.43
C ASN A 132 18.94 10.47 -1.42
N THR A 133 18.56 9.27 -1.87
CA THR A 133 17.15 8.87 -1.94
C THR A 133 16.85 7.56 -1.21
N ALA A 134 15.82 7.55 -0.37
CA ALA A 134 15.37 6.33 0.31
C ALA A 134 13.85 6.22 0.42
N ALA A 135 13.36 4.99 0.33
CA ALA A 135 11.97 4.62 0.59
C ALA A 135 11.88 3.59 1.72
N PHE A 136 10.99 3.83 2.69
CA PHE A 136 10.71 2.93 3.79
C PHE A 136 9.21 2.64 3.90
N GLY A 137 8.82 1.37 3.81
CA GLY A 137 7.43 0.90 3.92
C GLY A 137 6.81 0.42 2.59
N LYS A 138 5.52 0.67 2.41
CA LYS A 138 4.70 0.22 1.28
C LYS A 138 5.15 0.86 -0.03
N TRP A 139 5.40 0.02 -1.03
CA TRP A 139 5.64 0.44 -2.40
C TRP A 139 4.38 0.41 -3.26
N HIS A 140 3.83 -0.78 -3.50
CA HIS A 140 2.58 -1.01 -4.25
C HIS A 140 2.56 -0.41 -5.68
N GLN A 141 3.70 -0.46 -6.39
CA GLN A 141 3.86 -0.04 -7.80
C GLN A 141 4.55 -1.09 -8.69
N THR A 142 5.10 -2.16 -8.11
CA THR A 142 5.72 -3.25 -8.87
C THR A 142 4.63 -4.20 -9.38
N PRO A 143 4.60 -4.55 -10.68
CA PRO A 143 3.61 -5.50 -11.18
C PRO A 143 3.74 -6.87 -10.50
N ASP A 144 2.62 -7.51 -10.16
CA ASP A 144 2.60 -8.78 -9.41
C ASP A 144 3.49 -9.88 -10.04
N TRP A 145 3.57 -9.94 -11.37
CA TRP A 145 4.39 -10.93 -12.10
C TRP A 145 5.89 -10.58 -12.15
N GLU A 146 6.30 -9.40 -11.71
CA GLU A 146 7.72 -8.99 -11.60
C GLU A 146 8.21 -9.04 -10.14
N ILE A 147 7.34 -9.28 -9.17
CA ILE A 147 7.70 -9.46 -7.76
C ILE A 147 8.22 -10.89 -7.58
N SER A 148 9.48 -11.13 -7.96
CA SER A 148 10.21 -12.34 -7.62
C SER A 148 11.72 -12.14 -7.77
N GLN A 149 12.50 -13.08 -7.26
CA GLN A 149 13.96 -13.06 -7.39
C GLN A 149 14.46 -13.31 -8.83
N SER A 150 13.58 -13.63 -9.79
CA SER A 150 13.98 -13.72 -11.20
C SER A 150 14.05 -12.37 -11.91
N GLY A 151 13.58 -11.29 -11.27
CA GLY A 151 13.44 -9.97 -11.89
C GLY A 151 12.36 -9.94 -13.01
N PRO A 152 12.32 -8.86 -13.81
CA PRO A 152 13.25 -7.72 -13.80
C PRO A 152 13.10 -6.82 -12.56
N PHE A 153 14.12 -6.02 -12.27
CA PHE A 153 14.17 -5.13 -11.11
C PHE A 153 14.03 -3.63 -11.45
N ASP A 154 13.77 -3.28 -12.72
CA ASP A 154 13.68 -1.88 -13.15
C ASP A 154 12.42 -1.16 -12.63
N ARG A 155 11.38 -1.91 -12.22
CA ARG A 155 10.12 -1.38 -11.63
C ARG A 155 10.04 -1.53 -10.12
N TRP A 156 11.13 -1.93 -9.50
CA TRP A 156 11.26 -1.98 -8.05
C TRP A 156 11.68 -0.59 -7.55
N PRO A 157 11.54 -0.28 -6.25
CA PRO A 157 11.95 1.01 -5.71
C PRO A 157 13.38 1.41 -6.11
N THR A 158 14.31 0.45 -6.06
CA THR A 158 15.72 0.67 -6.44
C THR A 158 15.95 0.84 -7.94
N GLY A 159 15.04 0.33 -8.77
CA GLY A 159 15.00 0.59 -10.20
C GLY A 159 14.40 1.96 -10.54
N GLN A 160 13.59 2.54 -9.63
CA GLN A 160 12.85 3.79 -9.84
C GLN A 160 13.39 4.97 -9.00
N GLY A 161 14.71 5.03 -8.85
CA GLY A 161 15.38 6.21 -8.33
C GLY A 161 15.75 6.17 -6.85
N PHE A 162 15.25 5.22 -6.07
CA PHE A 162 15.63 5.10 -4.66
C PHE A 162 16.95 4.33 -4.49
N GLU A 163 17.95 4.94 -3.87
CA GLU A 163 19.22 4.25 -3.58
C GLU A 163 19.08 3.25 -2.42
N LYS A 164 18.12 3.47 -1.52
CA LYS A 164 17.78 2.57 -0.41
C LYS A 164 16.28 2.24 -0.42
N PHE A 165 15.96 0.97 -0.27
CA PHE A 165 14.60 0.51 0.02
C PHE A 165 14.59 -0.49 1.17
N TYR A 166 13.64 -0.33 2.08
CA TYR A 166 13.27 -1.34 3.05
C TYR A 166 11.77 -1.27 3.34
N GLY A 167 11.04 -2.34 3.07
CA GLY A 167 9.60 -2.36 3.26
C GLY A 167 8.96 -3.50 2.49
N PHE A 168 7.77 -3.29 1.95
CA PHE A 168 6.99 -4.35 1.30
C PHE A 168 6.43 -3.89 -0.04
N LEU A 169 6.30 -4.83 -0.98
CA LEU A 169 5.90 -4.52 -2.36
C LEU A 169 4.39 -4.63 -2.58
N GLY A 170 3.71 -5.48 -1.81
CA GLY A 170 2.26 -5.71 -1.92
C GLY A 170 1.40 -4.53 -1.45
N GLY A 171 0.10 -4.68 -1.60
CA GLY A 171 -0.89 -3.69 -1.21
C GLY A 171 -1.09 -3.55 0.30
N GLU A 172 -0.69 -4.55 1.07
CA GLU A 172 -0.80 -4.58 2.52
C GLU A 172 0.25 -5.53 3.10
N THR A 173 0.37 -5.61 4.43
CA THR A 173 1.16 -6.64 5.11
C THR A 173 0.74 -6.76 6.58
N ASP A 174 0.99 -7.91 7.19
CA ASP A 174 0.88 -8.06 8.65
C ASP A 174 1.89 -7.15 9.35
N GLN A 175 1.49 -6.51 10.45
CA GLN A 175 2.31 -5.53 11.18
C GLN A 175 3.24 -6.18 12.21
N PHE A 176 2.99 -7.43 12.58
CA PHE A 176 3.81 -8.23 13.50
C PHE A 176 4.68 -9.26 12.78
N GLU A 177 4.24 -9.76 11.63
CA GLU A 177 4.95 -10.74 10.79
C GLU A 177 4.94 -10.33 9.30
N PRO A 178 5.53 -9.18 8.94
CA PRO A 178 5.45 -8.65 7.58
C PRO A 178 6.30 -9.41 6.56
N THR A 179 5.83 -9.43 5.32
CA THR A 179 6.66 -9.77 4.15
C THR A 179 7.56 -8.59 3.81
N LEU A 180 8.88 -8.71 3.98
CA LEU A 180 9.82 -7.61 3.83
C LEU A 180 10.85 -7.83 2.72
N ILE A 181 11.24 -6.73 2.09
CA ILE A 181 12.26 -6.63 1.06
C ILE A 181 13.28 -5.56 1.47
N GLU A 182 14.56 -5.88 1.36
CA GLU A 182 15.67 -4.94 1.45
C GLU A 182 16.35 -4.81 0.07
N GLY A 183 16.20 -3.63 -0.55
CA GLY A 183 16.58 -3.43 -1.95
C GLY A 183 15.74 -4.30 -2.89
N THR A 184 16.29 -5.45 -3.30
CA THR A 184 15.61 -6.47 -4.10
C THR A 184 15.56 -7.84 -3.43
N THR A 185 16.09 -7.96 -2.20
CA THR A 185 16.25 -9.24 -1.49
C THR A 185 15.15 -9.39 -0.43
N PRO A 186 14.41 -10.52 -0.37
CA PRO A 186 13.49 -10.81 0.71
C PRO A 186 14.24 -11.00 2.01
N VAL A 187 13.71 -10.45 3.09
CA VAL A 187 14.30 -10.52 4.42
C VAL A 187 13.22 -10.81 5.45
N MET A 188 13.58 -11.52 6.52
CA MET A 188 12.70 -11.67 7.67
C MET A 188 12.75 -10.40 8.53
N ARG A 189 11.67 -10.15 9.26
CA ARG A 189 11.71 -9.19 10.37
C ARG A 189 12.82 -9.58 11.38
N PRO A 190 13.36 -8.62 12.15
CA PRO A 190 14.21 -8.93 13.28
C PRO A 190 13.54 -9.88 14.28
N ALA A 191 14.33 -10.81 14.84
CA ALA A 191 13.88 -11.69 15.91
C ALA A 191 13.63 -10.90 17.21
N GLY A 192 12.71 -11.40 18.04
CA GLY A 192 12.35 -10.78 19.32
C GLY A 192 10.84 -10.69 19.51
N LYS A 193 10.45 -10.37 20.75
CA LYS A 193 9.06 -10.11 21.15
C LYS A 193 8.77 -8.61 21.04
N GLY A 194 7.50 -8.26 20.80
CA GLY A 194 7.06 -6.87 20.72
C GLY A 194 7.48 -6.14 19.44
N TYR A 195 7.83 -6.88 18.39
CA TYR A 195 8.06 -6.29 17.07
C TYR A 195 6.78 -5.60 16.56
N HIS A 196 6.93 -4.44 15.92
CA HIS A 196 5.89 -3.83 15.13
C HIS A 196 6.52 -3.10 13.94
N LEU A 197 5.94 -3.27 12.75
CA LEU A 197 6.53 -2.78 11.50
C LEU A 197 6.80 -1.27 11.52
N THR A 198 5.85 -0.46 11.98
CA THR A 198 6.02 1.01 12.04
C THR A 198 7.26 1.44 12.84
N GLU A 199 7.61 0.72 13.90
CA GLU A 199 8.79 1.01 14.72
C GLU A 199 10.08 0.64 14.01
N ASP A 200 10.11 -0.51 13.33
CA ASP A 200 11.25 -0.97 12.55
C ASP A 200 11.53 -0.06 11.34
N LEU A 201 10.47 0.31 10.61
CA LEU A 201 10.57 1.29 9.51
C LEU A 201 11.16 2.61 10.02
N ALA A 202 10.66 3.15 11.13
CA ALA A 202 11.18 4.39 11.71
C ALA A 202 12.64 4.23 12.19
N ASN A 203 12.99 3.11 12.83
CA ASN A 203 14.35 2.80 13.24
C ASN A 203 15.31 2.85 12.06
N ARG A 204 14.97 2.16 10.95
CA ARG A 204 15.81 2.09 9.77
C ARG A 204 15.89 3.41 9.02
N ALA A 205 14.79 4.16 8.93
CA ALA A 205 14.79 5.51 8.35
C ALA A 205 15.70 6.46 9.12
N ILE A 206 15.58 6.51 10.46
CA ILE A 206 16.41 7.35 11.33
C ILE A 206 17.89 6.96 11.23
N ALA A 207 18.19 5.65 11.25
CA ALA A 207 19.56 5.17 11.10
C ALA A 207 20.16 5.59 9.75
N TRP A 208 19.41 5.45 8.65
CA TRP A 208 19.84 5.88 7.33
C TRP A 208 20.08 7.39 7.26
N MET A 209 19.16 8.21 7.77
CA MET A 209 19.30 9.67 7.80
C MET A 209 20.55 10.12 8.57
N ARG A 210 20.79 9.52 9.75
CA ARG A 210 21.98 9.82 10.57
C ARG A 210 23.27 9.51 9.82
N VAL A 211 23.32 8.43 9.04
CA VAL A 211 24.47 8.11 8.18
C VAL A 211 24.64 9.15 7.08
N GLN A 212 23.57 9.54 6.38
CA GLN A 212 23.67 10.56 5.32
C GLN A 212 24.22 11.87 5.86
N HIS A 213 23.69 12.35 6.99
CA HIS A 213 24.15 13.56 7.65
C HIS A 213 25.61 13.43 8.14
N SER A 214 26.00 12.28 8.69
CA SER A 214 27.37 12.10 9.22
C SER A 214 28.44 12.04 8.12
N VAL A 215 28.13 11.49 6.95
CA VAL A 215 29.10 11.26 5.86
C VAL A 215 29.12 12.43 4.88
N THR A 216 27.95 12.98 4.55
CA THR A 216 27.80 14.11 3.60
C THR A 216 26.76 15.11 4.09
N PRO A 217 27.02 15.90 5.15
CA PRO A 217 26.04 16.81 5.76
C PRO A 217 25.50 17.86 4.79
N GLU A 218 26.29 18.27 3.80
CA GLU A 218 25.89 19.25 2.79
C GLU A 218 25.05 18.65 1.64
N LYS A 219 24.90 17.32 1.59
CA LYS A 219 24.11 16.63 0.55
C LYS A 219 22.69 16.42 1.06
N PRO A 220 21.66 17.04 0.45
CA PRO A 220 20.30 16.86 0.92
C PRO A 220 19.81 15.45 0.62
N PHE A 221 18.75 15.03 1.31
CA PHE A 221 18.13 13.74 1.07
C PHE A 221 16.62 13.85 0.80
N PHE A 222 16.10 12.85 0.07
CA PHE A 222 14.68 12.59 -0.07
C PHE A 222 14.33 11.28 0.64
N LEU A 223 13.47 11.39 1.64
CA LEU A 223 12.90 10.27 2.38
C LEU A 223 11.42 10.12 2.04
N TYR A 224 11.06 9.01 1.42
CA TYR A 224 9.68 8.56 1.28
C TYR A 224 9.35 7.56 2.40
N PHE A 225 8.53 7.96 3.36
CA PHE A 225 8.15 7.14 4.50
C PHE A 225 6.66 6.78 4.42
N ALA A 226 6.35 5.53 4.09
CA ALA A 226 4.98 5.09 3.82
C ALA A 226 4.66 3.79 4.57
N PRO A 227 4.38 3.82 5.88
CA PRO A 227 4.42 2.63 6.74
C PRO A 227 3.36 1.54 6.48
N GLY A 228 2.37 1.77 5.61
CA GLY A 228 1.23 0.86 5.40
C GLY A 228 0.12 1.00 6.45
N ALA A 229 0.40 1.71 7.54
CA ALA A 229 -0.62 2.10 8.50
C ALA A 229 -1.55 3.16 7.89
N THR A 230 -2.87 3.12 8.08
CA THR A 230 -3.65 2.16 8.88
C THR A 230 -4.49 1.22 8.00
N HIS A 231 -3.90 0.68 6.93
CA HIS A 231 -4.53 -0.36 6.13
C HIS A 231 -4.79 -1.61 6.98
N ALA A 232 -5.71 -2.46 6.52
CA ALA A 232 -5.84 -3.80 7.08
C ALA A 232 -4.57 -4.66 6.83
N PRO A 233 -4.33 -5.71 7.64
CA PRO A 233 -5.02 -6.01 8.89
C PRO A 233 -4.80 -4.89 9.92
N LEU A 234 -5.88 -4.47 10.58
CA LEU A 234 -5.79 -3.43 11.60
C LEU A 234 -5.08 -4.01 12.81
N GLN A 235 -3.84 -3.60 13.05
CA GLN A 235 -2.97 -4.19 14.06
C GLN A 235 -2.14 -3.11 14.75
N ALA A 236 -2.04 -3.16 16.07
CA ALA A 236 -1.30 -2.20 16.87
C ALA A 236 -0.87 -2.82 18.21
N PRO A 237 0.19 -2.29 18.86
CA PRO A 237 0.54 -2.78 20.19
C PRO A 237 -0.60 -2.53 21.19
N GLY A 238 -0.83 -3.50 22.08
CA GLY A 238 -1.98 -3.51 22.98
C GLY A 238 -2.14 -2.22 23.78
N GLU A 239 -1.06 -1.66 24.33
CA GLU A 239 -1.14 -0.42 25.12
C GLU A 239 -1.61 0.81 24.34
N TRP A 240 -1.56 0.79 23.00
CA TRP A 240 -2.10 1.85 22.16
C TRP A 240 -3.60 1.68 21.90
N ILE A 241 -4.05 0.43 21.72
CA ILE A 241 -5.47 0.09 21.57
C ILE A 241 -6.23 0.45 22.85
N GLU A 242 -5.65 0.11 24.02
CA GLU A 242 -6.30 0.32 25.32
C GLU A 242 -6.59 1.78 25.67
N LYS A 243 -5.83 2.74 25.11
CA LYS A 243 -6.10 4.18 25.25
C LYS A 243 -7.47 4.60 24.69
N TYR A 244 -8.05 3.77 23.83
CA TYR A 244 -9.31 4.04 23.16
C TYR A 244 -10.50 3.27 23.72
N ARG A 245 -10.31 2.40 24.72
CA ARG A 245 -11.37 1.56 25.27
C ARG A 245 -12.61 2.39 25.64
N GLY A 246 -13.76 2.02 25.07
CA GLY A 246 -15.06 2.64 25.32
C GLY A 246 -15.30 3.98 24.60
N ARG A 247 -14.35 4.49 23.81
CA ARG A 247 -14.47 5.82 23.15
C ARG A 247 -15.39 5.84 21.91
N PHE A 248 -15.90 4.67 21.52
CA PHE A 248 -16.68 4.48 20.28
C PHE A 248 -18.08 3.88 20.50
N GLU A 249 -18.54 3.76 21.74
CA GLU A 249 -19.86 3.20 22.09
C GLU A 249 -21.06 4.04 21.60
N GLN A 250 -20.83 5.33 21.35
CA GLN A 250 -21.82 6.25 20.77
C GLN A 250 -22.14 5.94 19.30
N GLY A 251 -21.27 5.19 18.61
CA GLY A 251 -21.49 4.79 17.23
C GLY A 251 -21.17 5.84 16.17
N TRP A 252 -21.13 5.38 14.92
CA TRP A 252 -20.72 6.18 13.76
C TRP A 252 -21.64 7.38 13.48
N ASP A 253 -22.97 7.24 13.63
CA ASP A 253 -23.89 8.34 13.32
C ASP A 253 -23.63 9.54 14.26
N ARG A 254 -23.52 9.28 15.57
CA ARG A 254 -23.24 10.31 16.56
C ARG A 254 -21.82 10.87 16.44
N LEU A 255 -20.84 10.01 16.19
CA LEU A 255 -19.46 10.44 16.03
C LEU A 255 -19.30 11.42 14.84
N ARG A 256 -20.02 11.24 13.73
CA ARG A 256 -20.00 12.18 12.60
C ARG A 256 -20.47 13.58 12.99
N GLU A 257 -21.50 13.68 13.82
CA GLU A 257 -21.99 14.97 14.34
C GLU A 257 -20.92 15.65 15.22
N GLU A 258 -20.28 14.89 16.10
CA GLU A 258 -19.23 15.36 16.99
C GLU A 258 -17.98 15.81 16.21
N ILE A 259 -17.57 15.04 15.20
CA ILE A 259 -16.47 15.39 14.32
C ILE A 259 -16.76 16.70 13.58
N LEU A 260 -17.94 16.85 12.96
CA LEU A 260 -18.27 18.07 12.23
C LEU A 260 -18.32 19.29 13.17
N ALA A 261 -18.83 19.12 14.39
CA ALA A 261 -18.80 20.19 15.40
C ALA A 261 -17.37 20.63 15.72
N ARG A 262 -16.45 19.68 15.97
CA ARG A 262 -15.02 19.96 16.20
C ARG A 262 -14.34 20.57 14.99
N GLN A 263 -14.60 20.07 13.78
CA GLN A 263 -14.07 20.62 12.52
C GLN A 263 -14.46 22.09 12.33
N LYS A 264 -15.71 22.44 12.65
CA LYS A 264 -16.19 23.83 12.61
C LYS A 264 -15.50 24.67 13.68
N GLU A 265 -15.32 24.14 14.88
CA GLU A 265 -14.63 24.83 15.98
C GLU A 265 -13.17 25.15 15.62
N LEU A 266 -12.44 24.15 15.09
CA LEU A 266 -11.05 24.27 14.63
C LEU A 266 -10.87 25.12 13.36
N GLY A 267 -11.98 25.47 12.69
CA GLY A 267 -11.97 26.20 11.42
C GLY A 267 -11.49 25.37 10.23
N VAL A 268 -11.37 24.05 10.36
CA VAL A 268 -10.97 23.12 9.29
C VAL A 268 -11.99 23.13 8.17
N VAL A 269 -13.27 23.28 8.50
CA VAL A 269 -14.36 23.40 7.53
C VAL A 269 -15.14 24.70 7.77
N PRO A 270 -15.80 25.26 6.73
CA PRO A 270 -16.69 26.41 6.90
C PRO A 270 -17.80 26.17 7.95
N LYS A 271 -18.20 27.21 8.68
CA LYS A 271 -19.24 27.10 9.72
C LYS A 271 -20.59 26.57 9.18
N GLY A 272 -20.90 26.87 7.92
CA GLY A 272 -22.10 26.43 7.22
C GLY A 272 -22.07 25.00 6.67
N THR A 273 -20.94 24.29 6.78
CA THR A 273 -20.83 22.91 6.29
C THR A 273 -21.86 22.00 6.97
N VAL A 274 -22.50 21.11 6.20
CA VAL A 274 -23.50 20.15 6.68
C VAL A 274 -23.00 18.73 6.47
N LEU A 275 -23.51 17.78 7.26
CA LEU A 275 -23.28 16.36 7.00
C LEU A 275 -24.04 15.94 5.74
N THR A 276 -23.38 15.16 4.89
CA THR A 276 -24.06 14.45 3.82
C THR A 276 -24.95 13.35 4.40
N PRO A 277 -26.02 12.92 3.69
CA PRO A 277 -26.84 11.80 4.12
C PRO A 277 -25.99 10.52 4.26
N ARG A 278 -26.47 9.59 5.08
CA ARG A 278 -25.91 8.24 5.15
C ARG A 278 -26.12 7.55 3.81
N PRO A 279 -25.07 6.97 3.19
CA PRO A 279 -25.21 6.17 1.98
C PRO A 279 -26.26 5.08 2.13
N GLU A 280 -27.05 4.87 1.07
CA GLU A 280 -28.03 3.80 1.03
C GLU A 280 -27.35 2.44 1.21
N GLY A 281 -27.93 1.59 2.05
CA GLY A 281 -27.39 0.27 2.39
C GLY A 281 -26.51 0.22 3.64
N LEU A 282 -25.97 1.35 4.12
CA LEU A 282 -25.27 1.37 5.41
C LEU A 282 -26.26 1.37 6.59
N PRO A 283 -26.10 0.49 7.58
CA PRO A 283 -26.98 0.45 8.75
C PRO A 283 -26.82 1.69 9.62
N ALA A 284 -27.91 2.10 10.28
CA ALA A 284 -27.80 2.99 11.42
C ALA A 284 -27.14 2.25 12.59
N TRP A 285 -26.39 2.97 13.45
CA TRP A 285 -25.82 2.39 14.67
C TRP A 285 -26.91 1.75 15.53
N GLU A 286 -28.04 2.42 15.70
CA GLU A 286 -29.16 1.92 16.50
C GLU A 286 -29.88 0.70 15.91
N ALA A 287 -29.63 0.37 14.64
CA ALA A 287 -30.15 -0.85 14.02
C ALA A 287 -29.28 -2.08 14.33
N LEU A 288 -28.07 -1.91 14.87
CA LEU A 288 -27.21 -3.02 15.24
C LEU A 288 -27.65 -3.72 16.52
N GLY A 289 -27.44 -5.04 16.56
CA GLY A 289 -27.51 -5.81 17.80
C GLY A 289 -26.38 -5.46 18.77
N ALA A 290 -26.55 -5.78 20.05
CA ALA A 290 -25.60 -5.44 21.11
C ALA A 290 -24.19 -6.02 20.86
N ASP A 291 -24.11 -7.22 20.29
CA ASP A 291 -22.84 -7.89 20.01
C ASP A 291 -22.10 -7.26 18.83
N ASP A 292 -22.82 -6.91 17.76
CA ASP A 292 -22.23 -6.17 16.63
C ASP A 292 -21.73 -4.80 17.07
N LYS A 293 -22.46 -4.10 17.97
CA LYS A 293 -21.99 -2.83 18.55
C LYS A 293 -20.67 -3.01 19.31
N LYS A 294 -20.52 -4.06 20.12
CA LYS A 294 -19.27 -4.35 20.85
C LYS A 294 -18.10 -4.64 19.91
N ILE A 295 -18.33 -5.51 18.91
CA ILE A 295 -17.33 -5.85 17.89
C ILE A 295 -16.90 -4.60 17.12
N ALA A 296 -17.88 -3.82 16.64
CA ALA A 296 -17.64 -2.60 15.87
C ALA A 296 -16.86 -1.56 16.67
N SER A 297 -17.20 -1.34 17.95
CA SER A 297 -16.45 -0.44 18.82
C SER A 297 -15.01 -0.89 18.98
N ARG A 298 -14.78 -2.17 19.32
CA ARG A 298 -13.42 -2.70 19.51
C ARG A 298 -12.57 -2.55 18.25
N LEU A 299 -13.11 -2.85 17.08
CA LEU A 299 -12.38 -2.69 15.81
C LEU A 299 -12.00 -1.22 15.55
N MET A 300 -12.84 -0.26 15.95
CA MET A 300 -12.54 1.16 15.84
C MET A 300 -11.49 1.63 16.88
N GLU A 301 -11.48 1.04 18.08
CA GLU A 301 -10.40 1.24 19.07
C GLU A 301 -9.05 0.79 18.52
N VAL A 302 -9.01 -0.37 17.86
CA VAL A 302 -7.80 -0.90 17.21
C VAL A 302 -7.30 0.09 16.15
N TYR A 303 -8.19 0.56 15.27
CA TYR A 303 -7.85 1.55 14.24
C TYR A 303 -7.26 2.84 14.84
N ALA A 304 -7.93 3.41 15.84
CA ALA A 304 -7.48 4.65 16.46
C ALA A 304 -6.14 4.48 17.21
N GLY A 305 -5.94 3.32 17.85
CA GLY A 305 -4.67 2.92 18.45
C GLY A 305 -3.54 2.81 17.41
N PHE A 306 -3.83 2.21 16.25
CA PHE A 306 -2.87 2.06 15.16
C PHE A 306 -2.45 3.40 14.56
N LEU A 307 -3.41 4.32 14.33
CA LEU A 307 -3.12 5.65 13.83
C LEU A 307 -2.26 6.45 14.81
N ALA A 308 -2.62 6.45 16.09
CA ALA A 308 -1.86 7.16 17.13
C ALA A 308 -0.44 6.58 17.33
N HIS A 309 -0.29 5.26 17.26
CA HIS A 309 1.03 4.61 17.32
C HIS A 309 1.90 5.02 16.13
N THR A 310 1.32 5.04 14.93
CA THR A 310 2.01 5.46 13.70
C THR A 310 2.47 6.91 13.77
N ASP A 311 1.60 7.82 14.23
CA ASP A 311 1.94 9.23 14.42
C ASP A 311 3.13 9.39 15.38
N ALA A 312 3.17 8.62 16.47
CA ALA A 312 4.31 8.60 17.38
C ALA A 312 5.62 8.17 16.70
N GLN A 313 5.58 7.22 15.76
CA GLN A 313 6.77 6.81 15.00
C GLN A 313 7.25 7.89 14.01
N VAL A 314 6.32 8.60 13.37
CA VAL A 314 6.64 9.79 12.57
C VAL A 314 7.31 10.86 13.46
N GLY A 315 6.84 11.01 14.71
CA GLY A 315 7.45 11.90 15.70
C GLY A 315 8.92 11.62 15.97
N ARG A 316 9.34 10.35 15.94
CA ARG A 316 10.74 9.96 16.12
C ARG A 316 11.62 10.40 14.94
N ILE A 317 11.08 10.38 13.71
CA ILE A 317 11.76 10.92 12.52
C ILE A 317 11.90 12.44 12.64
N VAL A 318 10.83 13.14 13.03
CA VAL A 318 10.87 14.59 13.28
C VAL A 318 11.90 14.94 14.35
N GLN A 319 11.93 14.18 15.45
CA GLN A 319 12.89 14.39 16.52
C GLN A 319 14.34 14.17 16.05
N ALA A 320 14.60 13.14 15.24
CA ALA A 320 15.93 12.89 14.67
C ALA A 320 16.39 14.03 13.74
N LEU A 321 15.48 14.63 12.95
CA LEU A 321 15.77 15.83 12.16
C LEU A 321 16.15 17.02 13.04
N LYS A 322 15.42 17.24 14.14
CA LYS A 322 15.67 18.33 15.09
C LYS A 322 17.01 18.14 15.80
N GLU A 323 17.33 16.92 16.22
CA GLU A 323 18.63 16.57 16.84
C GLU A 323 19.81 16.77 15.88
N ALA A 324 19.64 16.48 14.59
CA ALA A 324 20.66 16.72 13.57
C ALA A 324 20.77 18.19 13.13
N GLY A 325 19.88 19.08 13.60
CA GLY A 325 19.83 20.48 13.14
C GLY A 325 19.31 20.65 11.71
N GLU A 326 18.71 19.61 11.13
CA GLU A 326 18.27 19.56 9.72
C GLU A 326 16.81 19.99 9.53
N PHE A 327 16.02 19.99 10.61
CA PHE A 327 14.57 20.19 10.53
C PHE A 327 14.16 21.53 9.91
N ASP A 328 14.86 22.62 10.24
CA ASP A 328 14.54 23.97 9.74
C ASP A 328 14.61 24.06 8.21
N ASN A 329 15.57 23.35 7.59
CA ASN A 329 15.75 23.28 6.15
C ASN A 329 15.21 21.97 5.55
N THR A 330 14.18 21.38 6.16
CA THR A 330 13.47 20.22 5.61
C THR A 330 12.08 20.64 5.16
N LEU A 331 11.73 20.34 3.90
CA LEU A 331 10.36 20.35 3.41
C LEU A 331 9.70 19.05 3.88
N PHE A 332 8.92 19.14 4.96
CA PHE A 332 8.20 18.01 5.53
C PHE A 332 6.74 18.02 5.05
N VAL A 333 6.34 17.00 4.31
CA VAL A 333 4.99 16.81 3.79
C VAL A 333 4.38 15.60 4.46
N TYR A 334 3.31 15.80 5.23
CA TYR A 334 2.56 14.72 5.87
C TYR A 334 1.17 14.65 5.21
N ILE A 335 1.00 13.66 4.33
CA ILE A 335 -0.30 13.32 3.73
C ILE A 335 -0.94 12.26 4.60
N VAL A 336 -2.09 12.61 5.20
CA VAL A 336 -2.70 11.80 6.25
C VAL A 336 -3.22 10.48 5.73
N GLY A 337 -3.57 10.37 4.45
CA GLY A 337 -3.97 9.12 3.79
C GLY A 337 -3.85 9.23 2.27
N ASP A 338 -3.52 8.11 1.63
CA ASP A 338 -3.47 8.00 0.16
C ASP A 338 -4.84 7.85 -0.50
N ASN A 339 -5.90 7.74 0.31
CA ASN A 339 -7.31 7.78 -0.06
C ASN A 339 -8.18 7.98 1.19
N GLY A 340 -9.50 7.99 1.03
CA GLY A 340 -10.43 7.94 2.17
C GLY A 340 -10.35 6.66 3.00
N GLY A 341 -11.20 6.55 4.02
CA GLY A 341 -11.28 5.38 4.88
C GLY A 341 -11.64 4.10 4.11
N SER A 342 -11.04 2.95 4.47
CA SER A 342 -11.35 1.69 3.79
C SER A 342 -12.64 1.05 4.27
N ALA A 343 -13.52 0.65 3.36
CA ALA A 343 -14.78 -0.05 3.69
C ALA A 343 -14.68 -1.58 3.51
N GLU A 344 -13.47 -2.12 3.37
CA GLU A 344 -13.22 -3.50 2.93
C GLU A 344 -13.56 -4.56 4.00
N GLY A 345 -13.74 -4.15 5.27
CA GLY A 345 -14.25 -5.02 6.34
C GLY A 345 -15.74 -5.37 6.25
N GLY A 346 -16.44 -4.93 5.19
CA GLY A 346 -17.84 -5.25 4.96
C GLY A 346 -18.81 -4.58 5.95
N MET A 347 -20.05 -5.05 6.00
CA MET A 347 -21.11 -4.39 6.79
C MET A 347 -20.92 -4.47 8.30
N LEU A 348 -20.30 -5.55 8.79
CA LEU A 348 -20.25 -5.87 10.22
C LEU A 348 -18.83 -6.01 10.76
N GLY A 349 -17.82 -5.70 9.95
CA GLY A 349 -16.43 -5.95 10.30
C GLY A 349 -16.09 -7.44 10.30
N SER A 350 -14.80 -7.71 10.48
CA SER A 350 -14.24 -9.06 10.40
C SER A 350 -13.06 -9.26 11.34
N LEU A 351 -12.88 -10.51 11.76
CA LEU A 351 -11.73 -10.97 12.54
C LEU A 351 -10.59 -11.40 11.60
N ASN A 352 -10.94 -11.95 10.44
CA ASN A 352 -10.07 -12.30 9.33
C ASN A 352 -10.70 -11.84 8.01
N TYR A 353 -10.33 -10.63 7.58
CA TYR A 353 -11.03 -9.98 6.48
C TYR A 353 -10.77 -10.66 5.12
N MET A 354 -9.67 -11.40 4.95
CA MET A 354 -9.36 -12.17 3.73
C MET A 354 -10.41 -13.24 3.41
N GLY A 355 -10.97 -13.88 4.43
CA GLY A 355 -12.06 -14.85 4.26
C GLY A 355 -13.38 -14.14 3.93
N ALA A 356 -13.67 -13.06 4.67
CA ALA A 356 -14.91 -12.30 4.53
C ALA A 356 -15.08 -11.67 3.14
N ILE A 357 -14.03 -11.09 2.56
CA ILE A 357 -14.07 -10.50 1.21
C ILE A 357 -14.29 -11.54 0.10
N GLN A 358 -14.00 -12.81 0.38
CA GLN A 358 -14.26 -13.94 -0.52
C GLN A 358 -15.62 -14.61 -0.25
N GLY A 359 -16.45 -14.04 0.63
CA GLY A 359 -17.81 -14.49 0.92
C GLY A 359 -17.91 -15.57 2.01
N LEU A 360 -16.84 -15.84 2.75
CA LEU A 360 -16.90 -16.74 3.90
C LEU A 360 -17.47 -16.01 5.12
N GLN A 361 -18.47 -16.62 5.75
CA GLN A 361 -19.10 -16.06 6.94
C GLN A 361 -18.31 -16.40 8.20
N GLU A 362 -18.10 -15.41 9.05
CA GLU A 362 -17.48 -15.59 10.37
C GLU A 362 -18.55 -15.67 11.47
N ASP A 363 -18.33 -16.58 12.42
CA ASP A 363 -19.18 -16.77 13.59
C ASP A 363 -19.03 -15.58 14.57
N ARG A 364 -20.15 -14.91 14.85
CA ARG A 364 -20.17 -13.74 15.75
C ARG A 364 -19.82 -14.12 17.20
N ALA A 365 -20.24 -15.28 17.68
CA ALA A 365 -19.90 -15.73 19.04
C ALA A 365 -18.40 -16.02 19.16
N GLN A 366 -17.78 -16.58 18.11
CA GLN A 366 -16.33 -16.75 18.04
C GLN A 366 -15.61 -15.39 18.07
N MET A 367 -16.10 -14.40 17.31
CA MET A 367 -15.54 -13.05 17.32
C MET A 367 -15.61 -12.40 18.70
N LEU A 368 -16.77 -12.48 19.38
CA LEU A 368 -16.92 -11.97 20.75
C LEU A 368 -15.99 -12.65 21.74
N GLY A 369 -15.84 -13.97 21.65
CA GLY A 369 -14.91 -14.73 22.49
C GLY A 369 -13.44 -14.33 22.28
N ARG A 370 -13.13 -13.64 21.17
CA ARG A 370 -11.79 -13.20 20.78
C ARG A 370 -11.62 -11.68 20.80
N LEU A 371 -12.58 -10.92 21.33
CA LEU A 371 -12.61 -9.45 21.28
C LEU A 371 -11.29 -8.81 21.77
N GLU A 372 -10.72 -9.32 22.85
CA GLU A 372 -9.48 -8.81 23.44
C GLU A 372 -8.23 -9.10 22.59
N SER A 373 -8.31 -10.08 21.67
CA SER A 373 -7.21 -10.41 20.75
C SER A 373 -7.19 -9.55 19.48
N PHE A 374 -8.26 -8.78 19.22
CA PHE A 374 -8.36 -7.95 18.02
C PHE A 374 -7.23 -6.94 17.96
N GLY A 375 -6.57 -6.85 16.82
CA GLY A 375 -5.43 -5.97 16.61
C GLY A 375 -4.09 -6.55 17.05
N GLY A 376 -4.09 -7.75 17.63
CA GLY A 376 -2.88 -8.50 17.94
C GLY A 376 -2.43 -9.44 16.80
N PRO A 377 -1.27 -10.09 16.97
CA PRO A 377 -0.64 -10.95 15.96
C PRO A 377 -1.42 -12.22 15.60
N ALA A 378 -2.48 -12.55 16.34
CA ALA A 378 -3.31 -13.73 16.10
C ALA A 378 -4.57 -13.45 15.25
N THR A 379 -4.75 -12.21 14.81
CA THR A 379 -5.95 -11.73 14.13
C THR A 379 -5.60 -10.98 12.86
N TYR A 380 -6.51 -10.96 11.88
CA TYR A 380 -6.33 -10.24 10.61
C TYR A 380 -7.53 -9.32 10.33
N PRO A 381 -7.84 -8.37 11.24
CA PRO A 381 -9.17 -7.79 11.33
C PRO A 381 -9.35 -6.55 10.46
N HIS A 382 -10.62 -6.22 10.20
CA HIS A 382 -11.02 -4.95 9.59
C HIS A 382 -12.34 -4.46 10.19
N TYR A 383 -12.49 -3.16 10.42
CA TYR A 383 -13.71 -2.53 10.94
C TYR A 383 -14.90 -2.55 9.94
N PRO A 384 -16.15 -2.38 10.40
CA PRO A 384 -17.33 -2.16 9.55
C PRO A 384 -17.27 -0.92 8.64
N ALA A 385 -17.79 -1.02 7.41
CA ALA A 385 -17.82 0.06 6.40
C ALA A 385 -18.39 1.41 6.90
N ALA A 386 -19.32 1.38 7.85
CA ALA A 386 -19.88 2.60 8.43
C ALA A 386 -18.86 3.42 9.24
N TRP A 387 -17.80 2.79 9.77
CA TRP A 387 -16.68 3.51 10.39
C TRP A 387 -15.80 4.22 9.38
N ALA A 388 -15.54 3.64 8.19
CA ALA A 388 -14.86 4.37 7.12
C ALA A 388 -15.64 5.62 6.74
N TRP A 389 -16.95 5.47 6.52
CA TRP A 389 -17.82 6.61 6.27
C TRP A 389 -17.73 7.64 7.40
N ALA A 390 -17.74 7.23 8.67
CA ALA A 390 -17.55 8.17 9.79
C ALA A 390 -16.19 8.89 9.75
N MET A 391 -15.11 8.19 9.39
CA MET A 391 -13.77 8.77 9.27
C MET A 391 -13.61 9.67 8.05
N ASP A 392 -14.54 9.65 7.09
CA ASP A 392 -14.59 10.55 5.95
C ASP A 392 -15.53 11.76 6.15
N THR A 393 -15.92 12.05 7.41
CA THR A 393 -16.78 13.21 7.73
C THR A 393 -16.19 14.52 7.21
N PRO A 394 -16.98 15.39 6.56
CA PRO A 394 -18.44 15.37 6.43
C PRO A 394 -18.98 14.73 5.14
N PHE A 395 -18.15 14.01 4.39
CA PHE A 395 -18.41 13.65 3.00
C PHE A 395 -19.28 12.39 2.83
N GLN A 396 -19.71 12.21 1.58
CA GLN A 396 -20.30 10.97 1.07
C GLN A 396 -19.20 9.98 0.71
N TRP A 397 -19.52 8.69 0.85
CA TRP A 397 -18.68 7.56 0.44
C TRP A 397 -17.31 7.54 1.11
N THR A 398 -16.43 6.69 0.59
CA THR A 398 -15.16 6.29 1.20
C THR A 398 -14.15 5.88 0.10
N LYS A 399 -13.00 5.29 0.46
CA LYS A 399 -12.02 4.66 -0.46
C LYS A 399 -12.68 3.95 -1.63
N SER A 400 -12.07 4.04 -2.81
CA SER A 400 -12.48 3.51 -4.12
C SER A 400 -13.61 4.24 -4.85
N VAL A 401 -14.40 5.09 -4.17
CA VAL A 401 -15.43 5.91 -4.82
C VAL A 401 -14.86 7.26 -5.25
N ALA A 402 -14.08 7.26 -6.33
CA ALA A 402 -13.37 8.47 -6.80
C ALA A 402 -14.29 9.59 -7.30
N SER A 403 -15.59 9.33 -7.47
CA SER A 403 -16.56 10.35 -7.85
C SER A 403 -16.90 11.33 -6.71
N HIS A 404 -16.56 11.00 -5.46
CA HIS A 404 -16.97 11.78 -4.29
C HIS A 404 -15.81 12.08 -3.35
N LEU A 405 -15.98 13.15 -2.56
CA LEU A 405 -14.93 13.67 -1.69
C LEU A 405 -14.53 12.73 -0.56
N GLY A 406 -15.41 11.83 -0.10
CA GLY A 406 -15.03 10.83 0.90
C GLY A 406 -14.04 9.80 0.36
N GLY A 407 -13.97 9.60 -0.96
CA GLY A 407 -12.92 8.79 -1.57
C GLY A 407 -11.62 9.56 -1.80
N THR A 408 -11.70 10.82 -2.23
CA THR A 408 -10.57 11.56 -2.81
C THR A 408 -9.98 12.62 -1.89
N ARG A 409 -10.78 13.34 -1.10
CA ARG A 409 -10.28 14.45 -0.27
C ARG A 409 -9.59 13.90 0.97
N ASN A 410 -8.35 14.31 1.18
CA ASN A 410 -7.54 13.89 2.31
C ASN A 410 -6.78 15.10 2.89
N PRO A 411 -6.60 15.23 4.20
CA PRO A 411 -5.85 16.33 4.75
C PRO A 411 -4.35 16.16 4.57
N MET A 412 -3.66 17.28 4.49
CA MET A 412 -2.21 17.32 4.41
C MET A 412 -1.66 18.45 5.28
N VAL A 413 -0.48 18.22 5.86
CA VAL A 413 0.31 19.25 6.54
C VAL A 413 1.64 19.42 5.81
N ILE A 414 2.03 20.67 5.56
CA ILE A 414 3.36 21.02 5.06
C ILE A 414 4.07 21.89 6.10
N THR A 415 5.26 21.48 6.52
CA THR A 415 6.09 22.21 7.48
C THR A 415 7.48 22.42 6.88
N TRP A 416 7.94 23.68 6.87
CA TRP A 416 9.28 24.06 6.44
C TRP A 416 9.70 25.36 7.14
N PRO A 417 10.23 25.30 8.37
CA PRO A 417 10.39 26.47 9.24
C PRO A 417 11.19 27.63 8.63
N LYS A 418 12.18 27.32 7.78
CA LYS A 418 12.99 28.33 7.08
C LYS A 418 12.21 29.15 6.03
N ARG A 419 11.05 28.68 5.56
CA ARG A 419 10.28 29.31 4.47
C ARG A 419 8.82 29.60 4.81
N ILE A 420 8.23 28.84 5.71
CA ILE A 420 6.85 29.00 6.15
C ILE A 420 6.85 29.75 7.48
N HIS A 421 6.22 30.93 7.48
CA HIS A 421 6.10 31.79 8.67
C HIS A 421 4.64 32.00 9.12
N ASP A 422 3.68 31.55 8.33
CA ASP A 422 2.25 31.55 8.69
C ASP A 422 1.91 30.30 9.52
N HIS A 423 2.47 30.27 10.74
CA HIS A 423 2.36 29.14 11.67
C HIS A 423 0.89 28.80 12.01
N GLY A 424 0.46 27.58 11.69
CA GLY A 424 -0.92 27.14 11.91
C GLY A 424 -1.89 27.53 10.80
N GLY A 425 -1.38 28.16 9.73
CA GLY A 425 -2.16 28.67 8.61
C GLY A 425 -2.98 27.58 7.92
N LEU A 426 -4.19 27.93 7.50
CA LEU A 426 -5.07 27.06 6.72
C LEU A 426 -4.97 27.42 5.23
N ARG A 427 -4.92 26.41 4.37
CA ARG A 427 -4.93 26.52 2.90
C ARG A 427 -6.15 25.79 2.36
N SER A 428 -6.98 26.54 1.63
CA SER A 428 -8.24 26.08 1.04
C SER A 428 -8.23 26.13 -0.48
N GLN A 429 -7.05 26.28 -1.11
CA GLN A 429 -6.86 26.07 -2.54
C GLN A 429 -7.10 24.61 -2.87
N PHE A 430 -7.71 24.33 -4.03
CA PHE A 430 -7.73 22.97 -4.57
C PHE A 430 -6.29 22.52 -4.83
N GLY A 431 -5.92 21.38 -4.26
CA GLY A 431 -4.68 20.69 -4.55
C GLY A 431 -4.93 19.20 -4.75
N HIS A 432 -4.02 18.54 -5.46
CA HIS A 432 -4.03 17.11 -5.72
C HIS A 432 -2.63 16.52 -5.50
N VAL A 433 -2.54 15.20 -5.29
CA VAL A 433 -1.29 14.53 -4.95
C VAL A 433 -0.19 14.67 -6.02
N ASN A 434 -0.56 14.86 -7.29
CA ASN A 434 0.39 15.15 -8.36
C ASN A 434 1.05 16.55 -8.24
N ASP A 435 0.56 17.43 -7.35
CA ASP A 435 1.16 18.74 -7.08
C ASP A 435 2.45 18.65 -6.23
N ILE A 436 2.70 17.52 -5.57
CA ILE A 436 3.83 17.38 -4.63
C ILE A 436 5.16 17.36 -5.37
N LEU A 437 5.30 16.63 -6.48
CA LEU A 437 6.52 16.65 -7.29
C LEU A 437 6.90 18.07 -7.74
N PRO A 438 6.04 18.84 -8.44
CA PRO A 438 6.41 20.20 -8.84
C PRO A 438 6.67 21.12 -7.63
N THR A 439 5.99 20.91 -6.50
CA THR A 439 6.29 21.65 -5.25
C THR A 439 7.70 21.36 -4.75
N VAL A 440 8.11 20.08 -4.75
CA VAL A 440 9.45 19.65 -4.35
C VAL A 440 10.52 20.20 -5.30
N LEU A 441 10.28 20.15 -6.62
CA LEU A 441 11.21 20.70 -7.61
C LEU A 441 11.37 22.22 -7.45
N GLU A 442 10.28 22.97 -7.30
CA GLU A 442 10.35 24.42 -7.07
C GLU A 442 11.07 24.75 -5.74
N ALA A 443 10.80 23.99 -4.68
CA ALA A 443 11.48 24.15 -3.39
C ALA A 443 12.98 23.86 -3.46
N ALA A 444 13.38 22.88 -4.28
CA ALA A 444 14.77 22.50 -4.52
C ALA A 444 15.49 23.41 -5.53
N GLY A 445 14.77 24.29 -6.24
CA GLY A 445 15.34 25.12 -7.32
C GLY A 445 15.70 24.30 -8.56
N LEU A 446 14.89 23.28 -8.86
CA LEU A 446 15.06 22.38 -10.00
C LEU A 446 13.91 22.53 -10.99
N ASP A 447 14.22 22.36 -12.28
CA ASP A 447 13.21 22.23 -13.33
C ASP A 447 12.85 20.76 -13.56
N ALA A 448 11.62 20.50 -14.00
CA ALA A 448 11.24 19.17 -14.48
C ALA A 448 12.01 18.84 -15.78
N PRO A 449 12.65 17.66 -15.89
CA PRO A 449 13.47 17.35 -17.06
C PRO A 449 12.61 17.15 -18.31
N ALA A 450 12.95 17.83 -19.40
CA ALA A 450 12.31 17.58 -20.70
C ALA A 450 12.69 16.22 -21.30
N VAL A 451 13.89 15.73 -20.97
CA VAL A 451 14.43 14.41 -21.36
C VAL A 451 15.08 13.80 -20.14
N PHE A 452 14.75 12.55 -19.84
CA PHE A 452 15.36 11.77 -18.76
C PHE A 452 15.84 10.44 -19.32
N GLN A 453 17.11 10.09 -19.08
CA GLN A 453 17.76 8.88 -19.61
C GLN A 453 17.51 8.63 -21.12
N GLY A 454 17.53 9.70 -21.92
CA GLY A 454 17.30 9.64 -23.37
C GLY A 454 15.83 9.55 -23.81
N ILE A 455 14.88 9.55 -22.87
CA ILE A 455 13.44 9.48 -23.15
C ILE A 455 12.81 10.85 -22.91
N ARG A 456 12.09 11.36 -23.92
CA ARG A 456 11.31 12.60 -23.77
C ARG A 456 10.20 12.39 -22.75
N GLN A 457 10.12 13.29 -21.78
CA GLN A 457 9.18 13.19 -20.68
C GLN A 457 7.85 13.85 -21.04
N LYS A 458 6.74 13.29 -20.52
CA LYS A 458 5.44 13.96 -20.53
C LYS A 458 5.51 15.24 -19.68
N PRO A 459 4.73 16.29 -19.97
CA PRO A 459 4.58 17.41 -19.04
C PRO A 459 4.09 16.94 -17.67
N LEU A 460 4.34 17.73 -16.62
CA LEU A 460 3.68 17.52 -15.33
C LEU A 460 2.21 17.92 -15.46
N ASP A 461 1.32 17.16 -14.80
CA ASP A 461 -0.10 17.52 -14.70
C ASP A 461 -0.37 18.32 -13.43
N GLY A 462 0.41 18.08 -12.37
CA GLY A 462 0.34 18.85 -11.14
C GLY A 462 0.96 20.24 -11.25
N THR A 463 0.58 21.11 -10.33
CA THR A 463 1.09 22.47 -10.18
C THR A 463 1.65 22.68 -8.78
N SER A 464 2.82 23.31 -8.68
CA SER A 464 3.45 23.59 -7.38
C SER A 464 2.54 24.37 -6.43
N LEU A 465 2.60 24.03 -5.13
CA LEU A 465 1.87 24.66 -4.04
C LEU A 465 2.65 25.80 -3.36
N VAL A 466 3.91 26.06 -3.75
CA VAL A 466 4.78 27.07 -3.10
C VAL A 466 4.14 28.46 -3.06
N TYR A 467 3.38 28.82 -4.09
CA TYR A 467 2.66 30.10 -4.15
C TYR A 467 1.73 30.33 -2.96
N SER A 468 1.20 29.26 -2.38
CA SER A 468 0.27 29.34 -1.26
C SER A 468 0.99 29.52 0.08
N PHE A 469 2.30 29.30 0.17
CA PHE A 469 2.99 29.23 1.46
C PHE A 469 2.92 30.56 2.22
N ALA A 470 3.09 31.68 1.52
CA ALA A 470 3.07 33.02 2.11
C ALA A 470 1.68 33.69 2.11
N ASP A 471 0.73 33.17 1.33
CA ASP A 471 -0.59 33.81 1.17
C ASP A 471 -1.72 32.78 1.14
N ALA A 472 -2.46 32.71 2.24
CA ALA A 472 -3.65 31.86 2.39
C ALA A 472 -4.76 32.17 1.37
N LYS A 473 -4.78 33.37 0.78
CA LYS A 473 -5.78 33.84 -0.18
C LYS A 473 -5.29 33.81 -1.62
N ALA A 474 -4.08 33.32 -1.88
CA ALA A 474 -3.58 33.23 -3.24
C ALA A 474 -4.53 32.38 -4.10
N PRO A 475 -4.83 32.79 -5.35
CA PRO A 475 -5.68 32.02 -6.25
C PRO A 475 -5.16 30.59 -6.44
N GLU A 476 -6.05 29.61 -6.48
CA GLU A 476 -5.66 28.23 -6.77
C GLU A 476 -5.09 28.12 -8.19
N ARG A 477 -3.95 27.43 -8.35
CA ARG A 477 -3.32 27.23 -9.66
C ARG A 477 -3.71 25.91 -10.32
N HIS A 478 -4.07 24.91 -9.52
CA HIS A 478 -4.62 23.65 -10.01
C HIS A 478 -6.12 23.82 -10.25
N THR A 479 -6.51 24.15 -11.49
CA THR A 479 -7.89 24.52 -11.82
C THR A 479 -8.73 23.38 -12.37
N THR A 480 -8.12 22.28 -12.83
CA THR A 480 -8.83 21.13 -13.43
C THR A 480 -8.22 19.81 -13.00
N GLN A 481 -9.03 18.88 -12.51
CA GLN A 481 -8.60 17.52 -12.17
C GLN A 481 -9.74 16.55 -12.44
N TYR A 482 -9.50 15.52 -13.24
CA TYR A 482 -10.41 14.39 -13.37
C TYR A 482 -10.12 13.33 -12.31
N PHE A 483 -11.12 12.51 -12.01
CA PHE A 483 -11.03 11.35 -11.14
C PHE A 483 -11.72 10.17 -11.80
N GLU A 484 -11.06 9.02 -11.78
CA GLU A 484 -11.64 7.75 -12.21
C GLU A 484 -11.01 6.61 -11.39
N ILE A 485 -11.84 5.75 -10.80
CA ILE A 485 -11.46 4.47 -10.21
C ILE A 485 -12.64 3.51 -10.38
N PHE A 486 -12.40 2.31 -10.95
CA PHE A 486 -13.41 1.24 -11.11
C PHE A 486 -14.76 1.68 -11.73
N GLY A 487 -14.73 2.69 -12.60
CA GLY A 487 -15.86 3.28 -13.28
C GLY A 487 -16.50 4.47 -12.55
N HIS A 488 -16.15 4.75 -11.29
CA HIS A 488 -16.60 5.96 -10.60
C HIS A 488 -15.90 7.17 -11.22
N ARG A 489 -16.65 8.17 -11.69
CA ARG A 489 -16.12 9.30 -12.47
C ARG A 489 -16.38 10.62 -11.79
N ALA A 490 -15.42 11.53 -11.81
CA ALA A 490 -15.67 12.93 -11.54
C ALA A 490 -14.72 13.84 -12.30
N ILE A 491 -15.11 15.11 -12.39
CA ILE A 491 -14.21 16.17 -12.80
C ILE A 491 -14.45 17.41 -11.97
N TYR A 492 -13.35 17.96 -11.46
CA TYR A 492 -13.30 19.28 -10.88
C TYR A 492 -12.80 20.29 -11.92
N HIS A 493 -13.46 21.45 -12.00
CA HIS A 493 -13.03 22.59 -12.82
C HIS A 493 -13.48 23.91 -12.18
N GLU A 494 -12.51 24.76 -11.81
CA GLU A 494 -12.73 26.14 -11.34
C GLU A 494 -13.79 26.30 -10.22
N GLY A 495 -13.77 25.37 -9.26
CA GLY A 495 -14.70 25.37 -8.12
C GLY A 495 -15.92 24.45 -8.30
N TRP A 496 -16.22 24.02 -9.52
CA TRP A 496 -17.32 23.10 -9.81
C TRP A 496 -16.84 21.65 -9.84
N MET A 497 -17.70 20.72 -9.44
CA MET A 497 -17.44 19.29 -9.55
C MET A 497 -18.66 18.56 -10.10
N ALA A 498 -18.47 17.81 -11.19
CA ALA A 498 -19.44 16.85 -11.70
C ALA A 498 -19.03 15.44 -11.27
N SER A 499 -19.99 14.65 -10.80
CA SER A 499 -19.73 13.34 -10.18
C SER A 499 -20.72 12.29 -10.67
N ALA A 500 -20.23 11.08 -10.97
CA ALA A 500 -21.06 9.92 -11.31
C ALA A 500 -20.56 8.67 -10.56
N PHE A 501 -21.39 8.17 -9.65
CA PHE A 501 -21.18 6.87 -9.04
C PHE A 501 -21.51 5.74 -10.03
N HIS A 502 -20.65 4.72 -10.10
CA HIS A 502 -20.85 3.58 -10.98
C HIS A 502 -20.83 2.26 -10.20
N ALA A 503 -21.99 1.62 -10.09
CA ALA A 503 -22.22 0.22 -9.71
C ALA A 503 -21.56 -0.37 -8.44
N ARG A 504 -20.23 -0.38 -8.32
CA ARG A 504 -19.47 -1.06 -7.27
C ARG A 504 -19.59 -0.31 -5.94
N LEU A 505 -20.13 -0.96 -4.92
CA LEU A 505 -20.14 -0.42 -3.56
C LEU A 505 -18.76 -0.60 -2.91
N PRO A 506 -18.28 0.35 -2.10
CA PRO A 506 -16.92 0.28 -1.55
C PRO A 506 -16.73 -0.86 -0.53
N TRP A 507 -17.81 -1.37 0.05
CA TRP A 507 -17.84 -2.55 0.92
C TRP A 507 -18.02 -3.88 0.18
N GLN A 508 -17.98 -3.85 -1.16
CA GLN A 508 -17.96 -5.02 -2.03
C GLN A 508 -16.65 -5.00 -2.80
N VAL A 509 -15.62 -5.65 -2.23
CA VAL A 509 -14.26 -5.65 -2.79
C VAL A 509 -14.25 -6.20 -4.22
N ILE A 510 -15.06 -7.23 -4.46
CA ILE A 510 -15.26 -7.90 -5.75
C ILE A 510 -16.65 -7.53 -6.28
N SER A 511 -16.70 -6.94 -7.48
CA SER A 511 -17.94 -6.67 -8.20
C SER A 511 -17.89 -7.20 -9.62
N MET A 512 -18.93 -7.92 -10.03
CA MET A 512 -19.11 -8.41 -11.40
C MET A 512 -20.14 -7.57 -12.19
N SER A 513 -20.54 -6.41 -11.66
CA SER A 513 -21.57 -5.58 -12.29
C SER A 513 -21.18 -5.21 -13.72
N GLN A 514 -22.15 -5.32 -14.64
CA GLN A 514 -22.04 -4.93 -16.05
C GLN A 514 -22.97 -3.75 -16.36
N LYS A 515 -23.27 -2.91 -15.36
CA LYS A 515 -24.15 -1.75 -15.52
C LYS A 515 -23.62 -0.84 -16.65
N PRO A 516 -24.44 -0.42 -17.62
CA PRO A 516 -24.01 0.54 -18.65
C PRO A 516 -23.70 1.92 -18.05
N PHE A 517 -22.61 2.57 -18.48
CA PHE A 517 -22.17 3.88 -17.97
C PHE A 517 -23.14 5.02 -18.28
N GLU A 518 -23.94 4.89 -19.34
CA GLU A 518 -24.98 5.84 -19.77
C GLU A 518 -26.16 5.87 -18.80
N SER A 519 -26.29 4.83 -17.97
CA SER A 519 -27.33 4.74 -16.93
C SER A 519 -26.89 5.27 -15.56
N ASP A 520 -25.68 5.84 -15.48
CA ASP A 520 -25.24 6.51 -14.26
C ASP A 520 -25.88 7.90 -14.17
N ARG A 521 -26.39 8.22 -12.97
CA ARG A 521 -26.84 9.56 -12.64
C ARG A 521 -25.61 10.41 -12.35
N TRP A 522 -25.50 11.53 -13.06
CA TRP A 522 -24.54 12.57 -12.73
C TRP A 522 -25.14 13.58 -11.74
N GLU A 523 -24.29 14.06 -10.84
CA GLU A 523 -24.55 15.08 -9.84
C GLU A 523 -23.60 16.26 -10.08
N LEU A 524 -23.99 17.47 -9.65
CA LEU A 524 -23.21 18.69 -9.86
C LEU A 524 -23.11 19.50 -8.56
N TYR A 525 -21.91 19.99 -8.23
CA TYR A 525 -21.64 20.71 -6.98
C TYR A 525 -20.81 21.98 -7.19
N ASP A 526 -21.10 23.03 -6.43
CA ASP A 526 -20.23 24.23 -6.28
C ASP A 526 -19.42 24.10 -4.98
N LEU A 527 -18.20 23.56 -5.08
CA LEU A 527 -17.35 23.27 -3.93
C LEU A 527 -16.84 24.54 -3.20
N ARG A 528 -17.03 25.73 -3.79
CA ARG A 528 -16.69 27.00 -3.13
C ARG A 528 -17.71 27.36 -2.04
N ARG A 529 -18.93 26.84 -2.16
CA ARG A 529 -20.05 27.08 -1.23
C ARG A 529 -20.48 25.82 -0.50
N ASP A 530 -20.19 24.65 -1.07
CA ASP A 530 -20.56 23.34 -0.55
C ASP A 530 -19.31 22.50 -0.27
N PHE A 531 -18.70 22.72 0.90
CA PHE A 531 -17.47 22.02 1.28
C PHE A 531 -17.66 20.49 1.31
N SER A 532 -18.85 20.02 1.72
CA SER A 532 -19.13 18.61 1.97
C SER A 532 -19.69 17.85 0.78
N GLN A 533 -19.95 18.51 -0.36
CA GLN A 533 -20.59 17.89 -1.52
C GLN A 533 -21.96 17.30 -1.16
N ALA A 534 -22.79 18.10 -0.47
CA ALA A 534 -24.09 17.70 0.05
C ALA A 534 -25.28 18.17 -0.80
N HIS A 535 -25.10 19.18 -1.67
CA HIS A 535 -26.21 19.82 -2.39
C HIS A 535 -26.06 19.65 -3.91
N ASP A 536 -26.76 18.66 -4.47
CA ASP A 536 -26.79 18.42 -5.91
C ASP A 536 -27.54 19.56 -6.65
N LEU A 537 -26.85 20.16 -7.63
CA LEU A 537 -27.30 21.25 -8.47
C LEU A 537 -27.58 20.80 -9.92
N ALA A 538 -27.46 19.51 -10.25
CA ALA A 538 -27.60 19.01 -11.62
C ALA A 538 -28.91 19.44 -12.29
N ALA A 539 -30.04 19.36 -11.57
CA ALA A 539 -31.34 19.77 -12.07
C ALA A 539 -31.49 21.29 -12.25
N LYS A 540 -30.68 22.09 -11.53
CA LYS A 540 -30.73 23.57 -11.57
C LYS A 540 -29.77 24.17 -12.59
N GLU A 541 -28.69 23.47 -12.91
CA GLU A 541 -27.58 23.94 -13.76
C GLU A 541 -27.21 22.88 -14.82
N PRO A 542 -28.18 22.41 -15.64
CA PRO A 542 -27.97 21.29 -16.56
C PRO A 542 -26.92 21.57 -17.64
N GLU A 543 -26.86 22.80 -18.17
CA GLU A 543 -25.87 23.19 -19.18
C GLU A 543 -24.44 23.13 -18.62
N ARG A 544 -24.26 23.51 -17.34
CA ARG A 544 -22.96 23.41 -16.68
C ARG A 544 -22.56 21.96 -16.46
N LEU A 545 -23.52 21.11 -16.09
CA LEU A 545 -23.27 19.70 -15.95
C LEU A 545 -22.82 19.09 -17.30
N GLU A 546 -23.52 19.38 -18.39
CA GLU A 546 -23.18 18.91 -19.73
C GLU A 546 -21.76 19.37 -20.15
N ALA A 547 -21.41 20.63 -19.88
CA ALA A 547 -20.07 21.15 -20.15
C ALA A 547 -18.97 20.40 -19.37
N LEU A 548 -19.22 20.08 -18.09
CA LEU A 548 -18.27 19.30 -17.29
C LEU A 548 -18.21 17.83 -17.71
N GLN A 549 -19.32 17.22 -18.13
CA GLN A 549 -19.31 15.88 -18.71
C GLN A 549 -18.46 15.83 -19.98
N ALA A 550 -18.59 16.82 -20.86
CA ALA A 550 -17.76 16.95 -22.05
C ALA A 550 -16.28 17.14 -21.70
N LEU A 551 -15.97 17.99 -20.71
CA LEU A 551 -14.60 18.18 -20.23
C LEU A 551 -14.02 16.89 -19.61
N PHE A 552 -14.83 16.14 -18.86
CA PHE A 552 -14.42 14.83 -18.33
C PHE A 552 -14.00 13.90 -19.46
N MET A 553 -14.77 13.82 -20.55
CA MET A 553 -14.42 12.95 -21.67
C MET A 553 -13.12 13.38 -22.37
N GLN A 554 -12.84 14.68 -22.46
CA GLN A 554 -11.57 15.20 -23.00
C GLN A 554 -10.38 14.83 -22.12
N GLU A 555 -10.48 15.04 -20.80
CA GLU A 555 -9.42 14.65 -19.86
C GLU A 555 -9.27 13.13 -19.78
N ALA A 556 -10.37 12.38 -19.86
CA ALA A 556 -10.36 10.92 -19.89
C ALA A 556 -9.61 10.40 -21.12
N GLU A 557 -9.81 10.99 -22.31
CA GLU A 557 -9.06 10.64 -23.51
C GLU A 557 -7.58 11.02 -23.38
N ARG A 558 -7.29 12.26 -22.96
CA ARG A 558 -5.93 12.77 -22.77
C ARG A 558 -5.09 11.90 -21.84
N ASN A 559 -5.71 11.36 -20.78
CA ASN A 559 -5.04 10.59 -19.74
C ASN A 559 -5.20 9.07 -19.89
N GLN A 560 -5.71 8.57 -21.02
CA GLN A 560 -5.85 7.13 -21.29
C GLN A 560 -6.84 6.38 -20.36
N VAL A 561 -7.89 7.06 -19.89
CA VAL A 561 -8.98 6.44 -19.12
C VAL A 561 -9.90 5.62 -20.03
N LEU A 562 -9.99 5.98 -21.30
CA LEU A 562 -10.88 5.33 -22.27
C LEU A 562 -10.24 4.06 -22.88
N PRO A 563 -11.05 3.01 -23.15
CA PRO A 563 -12.49 2.91 -22.92
C PRO A 563 -12.81 2.69 -21.43
N LEU A 564 -13.93 3.26 -20.97
CA LEU A 564 -14.42 3.06 -19.60
C LEU A 564 -14.77 1.59 -19.35
N LYS A 565 -14.30 1.07 -18.22
CA LYS A 565 -14.69 -0.24 -17.67
C LYS A 565 -14.79 -0.11 -16.16
N GLY A 566 -15.66 -0.93 -15.55
CA GLY A 566 -15.68 -1.10 -14.10
C GLY A 566 -14.46 -1.91 -13.62
N GLN A 567 -14.60 -2.63 -12.50
CA GLN A 567 -13.56 -3.54 -12.04
C GLN A 567 -13.35 -4.71 -13.03
N VAL A 568 -12.10 -5.02 -13.34
CA VAL A 568 -11.70 -6.17 -14.17
C VAL A 568 -10.99 -7.19 -13.29
N LEU A 569 -11.52 -8.41 -13.22
CA LEU A 569 -11.01 -9.47 -12.33
C LEU A 569 -10.08 -10.47 -13.05
N ASN A 570 -10.19 -10.60 -14.38
CA ASN A 570 -9.51 -11.63 -15.19
C ASN A 570 -8.73 -11.05 -16.37
N ALA A 571 -7.93 -10.03 -16.12
CA ALA A 571 -7.09 -9.49 -17.18
C ALA A 571 -6.05 -10.51 -17.68
N LYS A 572 -5.74 -10.45 -18.98
CA LYS A 572 -4.70 -11.28 -19.59
C LYS A 572 -3.33 -10.61 -19.43
N LEU A 573 -2.82 -10.64 -18.21
CA LEU A 573 -1.49 -10.13 -17.87
C LEU A 573 -0.41 -11.22 -17.95
N PRO A 574 0.88 -10.84 -18.03
CA PRO A 574 1.97 -11.81 -17.92
C PRO A 574 1.84 -12.66 -16.65
N SER A 575 2.27 -13.92 -16.74
CA SER A 575 2.17 -14.87 -15.65
C SER A 575 3.46 -15.65 -15.53
N LEU A 576 4.05 -15.65 -14.33
CA LEU A 576 5.23 -16.44 -14.02
C LEU A 576 4.97 -17.94 -14.17
N THR A 577 3.75 -18.41 -13.91
CA THR A 577 3.42 -19.84 -14.02
C THR A 577 3.14 -20.29 -15.45
N GLY A 578 2.71 -19.40 -16.34
CA GLY A 578 2.59 -19.70 -17.78
C GLY A 578 1.68 -20.89 -18.11
N GLY A 579 0.69 -21.19 -17.26
CA GLY A 579 -0.22 -22.32 -17.45
C GLY A 579 0.38 -23.70 -17.15
N ARG A 580 1.61 -23.77 -16.63
CA ARG A 580 2.26 -25.00 -16.21
C ARG A 580 1.42 -25.74 -15.16
N THR A 581 1.45 -27.07 -15.21
CA THR A 581 0.86 -27.97 -14.21
C THR A 581 1.91 -28.69 -13.38
N GLU A 582 3.19 -28.57 -13.74
CA GLU A 582 4.31 -29.17 -13.04
C GLU A 582 5.38 -28.11 -12.78
N PHE A 583 5.87 -28.07 -11.54
CA PHE A 583 6.85 -27.12 -11.08
C PHE A 583 7.90 -27.84 -10.23
N THR A 584 9.15 -27.42 -10.36
CA THR A 584 10.23 -27.85 -9.47
C THR A 584 10.89 -26.60 -8.91
N TYR A 585 10.93 -26.50 -7.60
CA TYR A 585 11.59 -25.42 -6.86
C TYR A 585 12.74 -25.97 -6.02
N TYR A 586 13.67 -25.08 -5.70
CA TYR A 586 14.85 -25.37 -4.90
C TYR A 586 14.91 -24.40 -3.71
N SER A 587 15.68 -24.76 -2.68
CA SER A 587 15.92 -23.84 -1.56
C SER A 587 16.44 -22.49 -2.05
N GLY A 588 15.90 -21.40 -1.48
CA GLY A 588 16.15 -20.03 -1.93
C GLY A 588 15.08 -19.47 -2.88
N ALA A 589 14.15 -20.29 -3.37
CA ALA A 589 12.91 -19.80 -3.95
C ALA A 589 11.99 -19.31 -2.82
N VAL A 590 12.13 -18.04 -2.44
CA VAL A 590 11.41 -17.40 -1.34
C VAL A 590 10.88 -16.03 -1.76
N GLY A 591 9.87 -15.53 -1.05
CA GLY A 591 9.22 -14.24 -1.30
C GLY A 591 8.44 -14.20 -2.60
N ILE A 592 7.98 -15.35 -3.12
CA ILE A 592 7.20 -15.41 -4.37
C ILE A 592 5.73 -15.14 -4.02
N PRO A 593 5.09 -14.06 -4.51
CA PRO A 593 3.68 -13.82 -4.25
C PRO A 593 2.82 -14.95 -4.79
N GLU A 594 1.66 -15.16 -4.16
CA GLU A 594 0.74 -16.25 -4.49
C GLU A 594 0.36 -16.30 -5.99
N LYS A 595 0.16 -15.15 -6.64
CA LYS A 595 -0.11 -15.07 -8.09
C LYS A 595 1.05 -15.51 -8.98
N GLY A 596 2.28 -15.43 -8.47
CA GLY A 596 3.50 -15.94 -9.12
C GLY A 596 3.76 -17.42 -8.83
N ALA A 597 3.07 -17.99 -7.83
CA ALA A 597 3.22 -19.37 -7.38
C ALA A 597 2.25 -20.33 -8.08
N PRO A 598 2.41 -21.66 -7.94
CA PRO A 598 1.50 -22.63 -8.56
C PRO A 598 0.03 -22.38 -8.19
N PRO A 599 -0.90 -22.24 -9.15
CA PRO A 599 -2.29 -21.91 -8.86
C PRO A 599 -3.07 -23.14 -8.36
N ILE A 600 -3.08 -23.33 -7.04
CA ILE A 600 -3.62 -24.54 -6.39
C ILE A 600 -5.13 -24.49 -6.07
N PHE A 601 -5.80 -23.35 -6.25
CA PHE A 601 -7.20 -23.19 -5.86
C PHE A 601 -8.17 -24.03 -6.72
N ASN A 602 -9.23 -24.52 -6.07
CA ASN A 602 -10.36 -25.23 -6.68
C ASN A 602 -9.98 -26.46 -7.54
N ARG A 603 -8.88 -27.13 -7.17
CA ARG A 603 -8.35 -28.29 -7.87
C ARG A 603 -7.54 -29.18 -6.93
N SER A 604 -7.33 -30.42 -7.35
CA SER A 604 -6.43 -31.31 -6.63
C SER A 604 -4.96 -31.00 -6.98
N TRP A 605 -4.07 -31.17 -6.02
CA TRP A 605 -2.65 -30.89 -6.18
C TRP A 605 -1.80 -31.80 -5.28
N SER A 606 -0.51 -31.89 -5.58
CA SER A 606 0.46 -32.61 -4.75
C SER A 606 1.74 -31.80 -4.62
N VAL A 607 2.37 -31.88 -3.45
CA VAL A 607 3.69 -31.32 -3.16
C VAL A 607 4.57 -32.48 -2.68
N SER A 608 5.68 -32.73 -3.38
CA SER A 608 6.62 -33.80 -3.06
C SER A 608 8.02 -33.21 -2.87
N ALA A 609 8.54 -33.30 -1.66
CA ALA A 609 9.85 -32.78 -1.30
C ALA A 609 10.85 -33.92 -1.17
N THR A 610 11.95 -33.83 -1.92
CA THR A 610 13.09 -34.71 -1.74
C THR A 610 14.09 -34.02 -0.81
N ILE A 611 14.39 -34.64 0.32
CA ILE A 611 15.28 -34.08 1.34
C ILE A 611 16.37 -35.07 1.71
N GLU A 612 17.56 -34.56 1.98
CA GLU A 612 18.70 -35.32 2.49
C GLU A 612 18.95 -34.90 3.94
N VAL A 613 18.99 -35.89 4.82
CA VAL A 613 19.10 -35.71 6.27
C VAL A 613 20.37 -36.44 6.75
N PRO A 614 21.42 -35.72 7.18
CA PRO A 614 22.65 -36.35 7.67
C PRO A 614 22.49 -37.11 9.01
N GLY A 615 21.50 -36.73 9.82
CA GLY A 615 21.22 -37.28 11.14
C GLY A 615 19.89 -36.76 11.69
N SER A 616 19.53 -37.08 12.93
CA SER A 616 18.21 -36.77 13.50
C SER A 616 17.96 -35.30 13.86
N GLU A 617 18.76 -34.38 13.31
CA GLU A 617 18.70 -32.95 13.62
C GLU A 617 17.85 -32.16 12.63
N ALA A 618 17.40 -32.75 11.52
CA ALA A 618 16.65 -32.02 10.51
C ALA A 618 15.31 -31.49 11.06
N ARG A 619 15.07 -30.19 10.88
CA ARG A 619 13.91 -29.45 11.41
C ARG A 619 13.69 -28.18 10.59
N GLY A 620 12.48 -27.65 10.59
CA GLY A 620 12.15 -26.40 9.87
C GLY A 620 11.24 -26.60 8.66
N VAL A 621 10.88 -25.48 8.03
CA VAL A 621 9.97 -25.44 6.89
C VAL A 621 10.58 -26.08 5.66
N ILE A 622 9.85 -26.97 4.99
CA ILE A 622 10.25 -27.54 3.70
C ILE A 622 9.67 -26.69 2.57
N ALA A 623 8.35 -26.45 2.61
CA ALA A 623 7.65 -25.57 1.69
C ALA A 623 6.42 -24.97 2.37
N ALA A 624 6.13 -23.70 2.09
CA ALA A 624 4.96 -22.99 2.61
C ALA A 624 4.29 -22.14 1.52
N MET A 625 2.99 -21.92 1.66
CA MET A 625 2.21 -20.96 0.86
C MET A 625 1.14 -20.30 1.71
N GLY A 626 1.02 -18.99 1.65
CA GLY A 626 0.07 -18.23 2.49
C GLY A 626 0.68 -17.93 3.86
N GLY A 627 -0.16 -17.75 4.87
CA GLY A 627 0.30 -17.39 6.21
C GLY A 627 -0.74 -17.62 7.30
N ALA A 628 -0.63 -16.87 8.39
CA ALA A 628 -1.56 -16.89 9.51
C ALA A 628 -3.04 -16.72 9.11
N PRO A 629 -3.44 -15.82 8.16
CA PRO A 629 -4.84 -15.70 7.78
C PRO A 629 -5.37 -16.95 7.08
N ALA A 630 -4.61 -17.55 6.17
CA ALA A 630 -4.91 -18.83 5.52
C ALA A 630 -3.66 -19.29 4.75
N GLY A 631 -3.52 -20.59 4.53
CA GLY A 631 -2.34 -21.13 3.84
C GLY A 631 -2.06 -22.58 4.19
N TRP A 632 -0.88 -23.05 3.82
CA TRP A 632 -0.37 -24.36 4.19
C TRP A 632 1.14 -24.37 4.36
N SER A 633 1.63 -25.32 5.16
CA SER A 633 3.06 -25.56 5.35
C SER A 633 3.33 -27.05 5.47
N LEU A 634 4.32 -27.53 4.71
CA LEU A 634 4.97 -28.82 4.87
C LEU A 634 6.31 -28.56 5.57
N TYR A 635 6.53 -29.15 6.73
CA TYR A 635 7.69 -28.86 7.57
C TYR A 635 8.13 -30.09 8.38
N LEU A 636 9.32 -30.01 8.97
CA LEU A 636 9.77 -30.91 10.02
C LEU A 636 9.59 -30.22 11.37
N ASP A 637 8.88 -30.84 12.31
CA ASP A 637 8.67 -30.29 13.65
C ASP A 637 9.98 -30.25 14.48
N SER A 638 9.90 -29.80 15.74
CA SER A 638 11.07 -29.70 16.61
C SER A 638 11.73 -31.05 16.93
N GLU A 639 11.02 -32.15 16.73
CA GLU A 639 11.52 -33.52 16.90
C GLU A 639 11.99 -34.14 15.58
N GLY A 640 11.90 -33.41 14.46
CA GLY A 640 12.27 -33.88 13.12
C GLY A 640 11.24 -34.80 12.46
N LYS A 641 9.99 -34.80 12.94
CA LYS A 641 8.88 -35.53 12.32
C LYS A 641 8.28 -34.71 11.17
N PRO A 642 7.86 -35.35 10.06
CA PRO A 642 7.19 -34.63 8.99
C PRO A 642 5.81 -34.19 9.45
N ALA A 643 5.46 -32.94 9.20
CA ALA A 643 4.21 -32.33 9.58
C ALA A 643 3.62 -31.52 8.43
N PHE A 644 2.30 -31.52 8.32
CA PHE A 644 1.56 -30.71 7.36
C PHE A 644 0.45 -29.96 8.07
N HIS A 645 0.39 -28.65 7.86
CA HIS A 645 -0.69 -27.79 8.31
C HIS A 645 -1.35 -27.15 7.09
N TYR A 646 -2.68 -27.07 7.11
CA TYR A 646 -3.48 -26.33 6.14
C TYR A 646 -4.56 -25.57 6.89
N ARG A 647 -4.77 -24.29 6.58
CA ARG A 647 -5.81 -23.45 7.18
C ARG A 647 -6.65 -22.79 6.09
N ALA A 648 -7.96 -22.91 6.22
CA ALA A 648 -8.96 -22.18 5.42
C ALA A 648 -9.61 -21.09 6.28
N PHE A 649 -8.89 -19.99 6.52
CA PHE A 649 -9.37 -18.87 7.35
C PHE A 649 -9.83 -19.32 8.74
N GLU A 650 -10.95 -18.78 9.21
CA GLU A 650 -11.64 -19.22 10.42
C GLU A 650 -12.57 -20.42 10.17
N ALA A 651 -12.66 -20.94 8.94
CA ALA A 651 -13.57 -22.04 8.59
C ALA A 651 -13.03 -23.43 8.99
N GLY A 652 -11.73 -23.55 9.23
CA GLY A 652 -11.11 -24.78 9.75
C GLY A 652 -9.68 -25.01 9.30
N SER A 653 -9.05 -26.04 9.86
CA SER A 653 -7.68 -26.45 9.54
C SER A 653 -7.52 -27.97 9.48
N ILE A 654 -6.44 -28.42 8.84
CA ILE A 654 -5.91 -29.78 8.89
C ILE A 654 -4.54 -29.73 9.58
N GLU A 655 -4.31 -30.69 10.47
CA GLU A 655 -3.03 -30.93 11.14
C GLU A 655 -2.66 -32.41 10.98
N LEU A 656 -1.60 -32.70 10.23
CA LEU A 656 -1.05 -34.05 10.06
C LEU A 656 0.37 -34.07 10.60
N ALA A 657 0.73 -35.14 11.30
CA ALA A 657 2.08 -35.35 11.81
C ALA A 657 2.49 -36.82 11.65
N GLY A 658 3.75 -37.04 11.28
CA GLY A 658 4.36 -38.36 11.21
C GLY A 658 4.66 -38.94 12.59
N GLY A 659 4.67 -40.27 12.67
CA GLY A 659 4.87 -40.96 13.95
C GLY A 659 6.31 -40.95 14.46
N LYS A 660 7.30 -40.73 13.57
CA LYS A 660 8.73 -40.85 13.88
C LYS A 660 9.57 -39.76 13.19
N PRO A 661 10.67 -39.32 13.81
CA PRO A 661 11.65 -38.46 13.17
C PRO A 661 12.24 -39.12 11.92
N LEU A 662 12.70 -38.30 10.97
CA LEU A 662 13.44 -38.80 9.81
C LEU A 662 14.78 -39.42 10.25
N GLY A 663 15.10 -40.56 9.64
CA GLY A 663 16.40 -41.20 9.80
C GLY A 663 17.49 -40.48 9.01
N ALA A 664 18.73 -40.92 9.17
CA ALA A 664 19.79 -40.48 8.27
C ALA A 664 19.57 -41.07 6.87
N GLY A 665 19.65 -40.24 5.84
CA GLY A 665 19.51 -40.64 4.45
C GLY A 665 18.67 -39.68 3.63
N ARG A 666 18.29 -40.17 2.44
CA ARG A 666 17.46 -39.45 1.49
C ARG A 666 16.01 -39.89 1.63
N HIS A 667 15.11 -38.93 1.82
CA HIS A 667 13.69 -39.14 2.07
C HIS A 667 12.82 -38.36 1.08
N VAL A 668 11.62 -38.87 0.83
CA VAL A 668 10.56 -38.17 0.10
C VAL A 668 9.40 -37.92 1.04
N VAL A 669 9.15 -36.65 1.36
CA VAL A 669 7.97 -36.23 2.14
C VAL A 669 6.96 -35.65 1.18
N GLN A 670 5.76 -36.20 1.12
CA GLN A 670 4.75 -35.80 0.14
C GLN A 670 3.39 -35.56 0.77
N VAL A 671 2.72 -34.53 0.27
CA VAL A 671 1.32 -34.22 0.55
C VAL A 671 0.51 -34.27 -0.73
N ASP A 672 -0.60 -35.00 -0.70
CA ASP A 672 -1.63 -35.00 -1.74
C ASP A 672 -2.89 -34.34 -1.20
N PHE A 673 -3.43 -33.35 -1.93
CA PHE A 673 -4.69 -32.70 -1.63
C PHE A 673 -5.71 -33.02 -2.72
N ASP A 674 -6.72 -33.84 -2.37
CA ASP A 674 -7.84 -34.16 -3.25
C ASP A 674 -8.99 -33.19 -2.98
N TYR A 675 -9.23 -32.30 -3.95
CA TYR A 675 -10.34 -31.35 -3.93
C TYR A 675 -11.66 -32.05 -4.31
N ASP A 676 -12.73 -31.76 -3.57
CA ASP A 676 -14.03 -32.42 -3.77
C ASP A 676 -14.66 -32.13 -5.14
N GLY A 677 -14.30 -31.03 -5.79
CA GLY A 677 -14.91 -30.57 -7.04
C GLY A 677 -16.29 -29.96 -6.84
N GLY A 678 -16.95 -29.59 -7.95
CA GLY A 678 -18.36 -29.14 -7.92
C GLY A 678 -18.58 -27.67 -7.52
N GLY A 679 -17.60 -26.79 -7.70
CA GLY A 679 -17.75 -25.35 -7.50
C GLY A 679 -16.50 -24.70 -6.92
N PHE A 680 -16.62 -23.42 -6.54
CA PHE A 680 -15.57 -22.68 -5.83
C PHE A 680 -15.63 -22.95 -4.33
N GLY A 681 -14.46 -22.95 -3.68
CA GLY A 681 -14.31 -23.02 -2.21
C GLY A 681 -14.83 -24.30 -1.56
N LYS A 682 -14.93 -25.41 -2.29
CA LYS A 682 -15.38 -26.70 -1.74
C LYS A 682 -14.33 -27.35 -0.85
N GLY A 683 -14.71 -28.39 -0.13
CA GLY A 683 -13.81 -29.12 0.76
C GLY A 683 -12.72 -29.90 0.02
N GLY A 684 -11.87 -30.52 0.81
CA GLY A 684 -10.84 -31.40 0.28
C GLY A 684 -10.16 -32.21 1.38
N THR A 685 -9.48 -33.27 0.96
CA THR A 685 -8.77 -34.20 1.84
C THR A 685 -7.28 -34.12 1.58
N ALA A 686 -6.49 -33.89 2.62
CA ALA A 686 -5.03 -33.92 2.56
C ALA A 686 -4.52 -35.25 3.11
N ARG A 687 -3.51 -35.83 2.46
CA ARG A 687 -2.78 -37.02 2.94
C ARG A 687 -1.30 -36.74 2.98
N LEU A 688 -0.66 -37.07 4.10
CA LEU A 688 0.78 -36.99 4.28
C LEU A 688 1.39 -38.39 4.12
N THR A 689 2.46 -38.49 3.34
CA THR A 689 3.24 -39.73 3.14
C THR A 689 4.73 -39.46 3.34
N LEU A 690 5.45 -40.45 3.85
CA LEU A 690 6.91 -40.46 4.00
C LEU A 690 7.45 -41.71 3.30
N ASP A 691 8.29 -41.54 2.29
CA ASP A 691 8.85 -42.62 1.48
C ASP A 691 7.78 -43.56 0.88
N GLY A 692 6.61 -43.01 0.56
CA GLY A 692 5.45 -43.74 0.05
C GLY A 692 4.53 -44.32 1.13
N GLU A 693 4.95 -44.32 2.40
CA GLU A 693 4.17 -44.85 3.51
C GLU A 693 3.24 -43.79 4.13
N PRO A 694 1.94 -44.06 4.32
CA PRO A 694 0.99 -43.13 4.92
C PRO A 694 1.37 -42.71 6.34
N GLN A 695 1.30 -41.40 6.61
CA GLN A 695 1.54 -40.81 7.94
C GLN A 695 0.25 -40.28 8.57
N GLY A 696 -0.68 -39.75 7.75
CA GLY A 696 -1.95 -39.24 8.23
C GLY A 696 -2.86 -38.73 7.10
N GLU A 697 -4.14 -38.58 7.42
CA GLU A 697 -5.16 -38.01 6.54
C GLU A 697 -6.01 -37.01 7.35
N GLY A 698 -6.44 -35.93 6.71
CA GLY A 698 -7.32 -34.94 7.31
C GLY A 698 -8.18 -34.23 6.26
N ARG A 699 -9.29 -33.63 6.70
CA ARG A 699 -10.28 -33.00 5.81
C ARG A 699 -10.65 -31.60 6.27
N VAL A 700 -10.84 -30.70 5.31
CA VAL A 700 -11.56 -29.44 5.49
C VAL A 700 -12.89 -29.46 4.74
N ALA A 701 -13.92 -28.82 5.31
CA ALA A 701 -15.22 -28.70 4.66
C ALA A 701 -15.25 -27.61 3.57
N THR A 702 -14.34 -26.64 3.65
CA THR A 702 -14.27 -25.45 2.80
C THR A 702 -12.81 -25.11 2.54
N THR A 703 -12.52 -24.56 1.36
CA THR A 703 -11.20 -24.02 0.98
C THR A 703 -11.35 -22.57 0.51
N PRO A 704 -10.25 -21.80 0.38
CA PRO A 704 -10.31 -20.47 -0.19
C PRO A 704 -10.87 -20.45 -1.62
N PRO A 705 -11.87 -19.60 -1.92
CA PRO A 705 -12.45 -19.51 -3.26
C PRO A 705 -11.47 -19.02 -4.33
N ALA A 706 -10.57 -18.08 -4.01
CA ALA A 706 -9.71 -17.43 -5.00
C ALA A 706 -8.24 -17.32 -4.60
N TYR A 707 -7.94 -16.92 -3.36
CA TYR A 707 -6.58 -16.74 -2.85
C TYR A 707 -6.50 -16.92 -1.32
N PHE A 708 -5.32 -17.20 -0.76
CA PHE A 708 -5.12 -17.22 0.69
C PHE A 708 -4.93 -15.83 1.27
N SER A 709 -4.13 -15.01 0.59
CA SER A 709 -3.75 -13.66 1.02
C SER A 709 -3.41 -12.76 -0.18
N ILE A 710 -3.37 -11.45 0.04
CA ILE A 710 -2.91 -10.46 -0.94
C ILE A 710 -1.37 -10.30 -0.91
N ASN A 711 -0.70 -10.62 0.21
CA ASN A 711 0.73 -10.31 0.42
C ASN A 711 1.60 -11.45 0.98
N GLU A 712 1.00 -12.54 1.45
CA GLU A 712 1.78 -13.72 1.85
C GLU A 712 2.38 -14.43 0.62
N THR A 713 3.34 -15.31 0.87
CA THR A 713 4.26 -15.80 -0.14
C THR A 713 4.22 -17.31 -0.30
N PHE A 714 4.92 -17.79 -1.32
CA PHE A 714 5.30 -19.17 -1.51
C PHE A 714 6.82 -19.30 -1.35
N ASP A 715 7.24 -20.22 -0.50
CA ASP A 715 8.61 -20.31 -0.01
C ASP A 715 9.12 -21.75 0.08
N ILE A 716 10.42 -21.95 -0.19
CA ILE A 716 11.13 -23.23 -0.02
C ILE A 716 12.27 -23.08 1.00
N GLY A 717 12.17 -23.85 2.10
CA GLY A 717 13.19 -23.87 3.16
C GLY A 717 13.03 -22.82 4.27
N LEU A 718 11.99 -21.98 4.17
CA LEU A 718 11.64 -20.90 5.09
C LEU A 718 10.14 -20.59 4.87
N ASP A 719 9.49 -19.91 5.80
CA ASP A 719 8.17 -19.30 5.62
C ASP A 719 8.29 -17.79 5.80
N THR A 720 8.23 -17.00 4.73
CA THR A 720 8.34 -15.54 4.85
C THR A 720 6.98 -14.92 5.14
N GLY A 721 6.96 -13.80 5.87
CA GLY A 721 5.71 -13.24 6.37
C GLY A 721 5.21 -13.99 7.61
N SER A 722 3.89 -14.19 7.70
CA SER A 722 3.27 -14.79 8.88
C SER A 722 3.17 -16.31 8.76
N ALA A 723 3.23 -17.02 9.90
CA ALA A 723 3.35 -18.48 9.89
C ALA A 723 2.14 -19.18 9.25
N ALA A 724 2.36 -19.87 8.14
CA ALA A 724 1.38 -20.78 7.51
C ALA A 724 1.31 -22.14 8.23
N GLY A 725 2.32 -22.48 9.02
CA GLY A 725 2.39 -23.71 9.83
C GLY A 725 2.32 -23.47 11.34
N ARG A 726 2.36 -24.57 12.12
CA ARG A 726 2.42 -24.52 13.59
C ARG A 726 3.85 -24.71 14.08
N TYR A 727 4.62 -23.65 13.98
CA TYR A 727 6.02 -23.68 14.36
C TYR A 727 6.21 -23.49 15.87
N PRO A 728 7.33 -23.95 16.44
CA PRO A 728 7.68 -23.65 17.83
C PRO A 728 7.70 -22.14 18.07
N SER A 729 7.12 -21.70 19.20
CA SER A 729 7.00 -20.27 19.50
C SER A 729 8.32 -19.57 19.84
N ASP A 730 9.35 -20.35 20.12
CA ASP A 730 10.73 -19.92 20.37
C ASP A 730 11.64 -20.07 19.13
N ALA A 731 11.09 -20.54 18.00
CA ALA A 731 11.82 -20.61 16.75
C ALA A 731 12.24 -19.22 16.24
N ALA A 732 13.31 -19.19 15.44
CA ALA A 732 13.62 -18.02 14.63
C ALA A 732 12.46 -17.72 13.66
N PRO A 733 12.18 -16.44 13.33
CA PRO A 733 11.14 -16.09 12.36
C PRO A 733 11.26 -16.90 11.07
N GLY A 734 10.11 -17.40 10.60
CA GLY A 734 9.99 -18.24 9.41
C GLY A 734 10.45 -19.70 9.56
N TYR A 735 10.90 -20.10 10.75
CA TYR A 735 11.31 -21.46 11.09
C TYR A 735 12.20 -22.13 10.01
N PRO A 736 13.39 -21.56 9.74
CA PRO A 736 14.24 -21.96 8.63
C PRO A 736 14.63 -23.44 8.71
N PHE A 737 14.65 -24.10 7.55
CA PHE A 737 15.14 -25.46 7.43
C PHE A 737 16.60 -25.56 7.86
N SER A 738 16.90 -26.50 8.73
CA SER A 738 18.25 -26.74 9.26
C SER A 738 18.46 -28.24 9.51
N GLY A 739 19.72 -28.65 9.71
CA GLY A 739 20.06 -30.05 10.01
C GLY A 739 19.91 -31.01 8.81
N GLY A 740 19.77 -30.48 7.59
CA GLY A 740 19.67 -31.25 6.35
C GLY A 740 19.74 -30.37 5.10
N ARG A 741 19.42 -30.95 3.94
CA ARG A 741 19.34 -30.25 2.65
C ARG A 741 18.05 -30.58 1.93
N ILE A 742 17.31 -29.57 1.45
CA ILE A 742 16.21 -29.76 0.51
C ILE A 742 16.81 -29.90 -0.89
N GLU A 743 16.72 -31.09 -1.49
CA GLU A 743 17.23 -31.31 -2.85
C GLU A 743 16.36 -30.61 -3.88
N ARG A 744 15.04 -30.75 -3.73
CA ARG A 744 14.01 -30.14 -4.58
C ARG A 744 12.62 -30.31 -3.98
N VAL A 745 11.69 -29.45 -4.39
CA VAL A 745 10.26 -29.56 -4.12
C VAL A 745 9.50 -29.54 -5.45
N ASP A 746 8.81 -30.63 -5.75
CA ASP A 746 7.99 -30.79 -6.95
C ASP A 746 6.52 -30.51 -6.60
N VAL A 747 5.88 -29.60 -7.35
CA VAL A 747 4.44 -29.31 -7.23
C VAL A 747 3.74 -29.76 -8.50
N ARG A 748 2.70 -30.59 -8.38
CA ARG A 748 1.89 -31.03 -9.52
C ARG A 748 0.43 -30.68 -9.32
N LEU A 749 -0.17 -30.09 -10.34
CA LEU A 749 -1.58 -29.67 -10.38
C LEU A 749 -2.38 -30.64 -11.25
N ARG A 750 -3.51 -31.12 -10.75
CA ARG A 750 -4.50 -31.82 -11.58
C ARG A 750 -5.41 -30.80 -12.28
N ALA A 751 -6.18 -31.23 -13.29
CA ALA A 751 -7.10 -30.33 -14.00
C ALA A 751 -8.04 -29.60 -13.02
N ALA A 752 -8.27 -28.30 -13.26
CA ALA A 752 -9.19 -27.55 -12.43
C ALA A 752 -10.61 -28.06 -12.66
N THR A 753 -11.39 -28.13 -11.58
CA THR A 753 -12.78 -28.62 -11.64
C THR A 753 -13.78 -27.51 -11.92
N VAL A 754 -13.30 -26.26 -12.03
CA VAL A 754 -14.06 -25.04 -12.30
C VAL A 754 -13.29 -24.11 -13.25
N GLY A 755 -14.00 -23.18 -13.91
CA GLY A 755 -13.38 -22.08 -14.65
C GLY A 755 -12.62 -21.11 -13.74
N ARG A 756 -11.86 -20.17 -14.32
CA ARG A 756 -11.24 -19.08 -13.53
C ARG A 756 -12.34 -18.07 -13.14
N LEU A 757 -12.34 -17.64 -11.87
CA LEU A 757 -13.27 -16.66 -11.29
C LEU A 757 -13.01 -15.28 -11.83
#